data_AF-G3NC72-F1
#
_entry.id   AF-G3NC72-F1
#
_cell.length_a   1.000
_cell.length_b   1.000
_cell.length_c   1.000
_cell.angle_alpha   90.00
_cell.angle_beta   90.00
_cell.angle_gamma   90.00
#
_symmetry.space_group_name_H-M   'P 1'
#
loop_
_entity.id
_entity.type
_entity.pdbx_description
1 polymer ?
#
loop_
_entity_poly.entity_id
_entity_poly.type
_entity_poly.pdbx_seq_one_letter_code
_entity_poly.pdbx_strand_id
1 'polypeptide(L)'
;MLEDVVEGHVDSIVHRPVGSVGELQGVQEGVGEGLQRANLENRMKKQDGDTRSTQESLGAMEKNTSGLEYLIKRKELEMRNTSCKLQAEEGLNVGQWRTSKEQQDQARVEELEEELEAERAIRAKVEKQRADLTRELDDLTDRLEEAGGITASQMEVNKKREAELQRLRRELEETCVQSEVLAASLKKRHSDAMAELSEQYEALQRTRAKLEKEKQSLRMEVDELTASLESLQKAKTSSESQMKKLEEQLSEANRRGDDLQRNQTELSVARNRLTAGNADISRQMEEAETRASQLSRSKALLQSQLEELKKHLDEEIKCKHALSSSLSTVLQECEVLKEQVEEEQESKQELQRLVSKLNSEKTHWRTKHETDAIQHADKLEDTRKKLATRLQEAEEAVEATQAKCLSLEKTKQRLQGEVEELCIDLEKASSCGQALDKKQQVLEKQLGDWKQKCEELVAEVEGCQKESRQHTSELFKLKTTYEESLEQLEALRRENKVYQEEVADLTDQLSDGGKSVHELQKAKKKIEMEKEELQASLEESEAALEVEETKVLRLQLELSQAKGDLERRLQEKEEEMEAARKCHQRALESLQATLDVEVKGKAEGLKLKKKLEADINELELQVELFTKSNAELSKSSKKMQLQIKELQTQLEESVRSLEACREEQLAMERRCSLLVSEGAETCASLEITERSCKALEMELQNTREKLSDLNNQFQLTLSARRKLEVDLQTLLQEHEELQGALRGSMDKSKKASSELARVGEELRLEQEHTLHMERVKKGLDAQIKDMSTRLDEAEQMALKGGKKIIQKLEGKVKEMELELDSEQKRHAEAVKTLRKNERRLKELLFQSEEDQKNQHRMQELVERLQNKLKAYKRQVEQAEEQANMNLAKYRKTVNELDDAEERADIAESALTKIRTKNRGSFGKGHSSGYSTPYPGMVRSPSPVGSEGRGHKILNDDNESVSSLIPAYLDSLKKLMVD
;
A
#
# COMPACT_ATOMS: atom_id res chain seq x y z
N MET A 1 12.87 -87.93 101.89
CA MET A 1 13.02 -88.77 103.10
C MET A 1 11.81 -88.42 103.95
N LEU A 2 10.77 -89.26 103.91
CA LEU A 2 10.51 -90.38 104.82
C LEU A 2 9.69 -89.90 106.05
N GLU A 3 8.41 -90.33 106.10
CA GLU A 3 7.70 -90.92 107.28
C GLU A 3 7.53 -90.07 108.58
N ASP A 4 6.49 -90.20 109.42
CA ASP A 4 5.04 -90.53 109.30
C ASP A 4 4.33 -90.01 110.61
N VAL A 5 3.13 -90.32 111.14
CA VAL A 5 2.15 -91.42 110.94
C VAL A 5 0.70 -91.01 111.33
N VAL A 6 -0.29 -91.37 110.49
CA VAL A 6 -1.68 -91.85 110.72
C VAL A 6 -2.64 -91.27 111.80
N GLU A 7 -3.88 -90.99 111.35
CA GLU A 7 -5.16 -91.45 111.96
C GLU A 7 -5.90 -92.37 110.95
N GLY A 8 -6.81 -93.30 111.27
CA GLY A 8 -7.37 -93.80 112.55
C GLY A 8 -8.54 -94.79 112.30
N HIS A 9 -9.18 -95.32 113.36
CA HIS A 9 -10.32 -96.31 113.39
C HIS A 9 -9.93 -97.80 113.16
N VAL A 10 -10.56 -98.84 113.78
CA VAL A 10 -11.76 -98.91 114.66
C VAL A 10 -11.76 -100.15 115.62
N ASP A 11 -12.58 -100.10 116.68
CA ASP A 11 -13.21 -101.15 117.54
C ASP A 11 -12.46 -102.15 118.49
N SER A 12 -12.81 -102.00 119.79
CA SER A 12 -13.51 -102.97 120.68
C SER A 12 -12.80 -104.02 121.60
N ILE A 13 -12.79 -103.69 122.91
CA ILE A 13 -13.15 -104.47 124.15
C ILE A 13 -12.80 -106.00 124.29
N VAL A 14 -12.15 -106.40 125.41
CA VAL A 14 -12.65 -107.36 126.47
C VAL A 14 -11.56 -107.81 127.51
N HIS A 15 -11.76 -107.39 128.78
CA HIS A 15 -11.44 -107.98 130.11
C HIS A 15 -10.07 -108.52 130.63
N ARG A 16 -10.01 -108.58 131.97
CA ARG A 16 -8.95 -109.07 132.89
C ARG A 16 -9.06 -110.58 133.20
N PRO A 17 -8.00 -111.21 133.73
CA PRO A 17 -8.06 -112.49 134.45
C PRO A 17 -8.45 -112.34 135.94
N VAL A 18 -8.82 -113.45 136.58
CA VAL A 18 -8.95 -113.63 138.04
C VAL A 18 -8.23 -114.93 138.42
N GLY A 19 -7.58 -114.96 139.59
CA GLY A 19 -6.81 -116.12 140.08
C GLY A 19 -7.58 -117.05 141.02
N SER A 20 -6.87 -118.02 141.60
CA SER A 20 -7.42 -119.07 142.47
C SER A 20 -6.87 -119.02 143.89
N VAL A 21 -7.68 -119.40 144.88
CA VAL A 21 -7.28 -119.71 146.27
C VAL A 21 -8.07 -120.97 146.70
N GLY A 22 -7.54 -121.75 147.64
CA GLY A 22 -8.24 -122.90 148.22
C GLY A 22 -8.01 -123.03 149.72
N GLU A 23 -8.97 -123.66 150.42
CA GLU A 23 -8.99 -123.88 151.87
C GLU A 23 -9.16 -125.37 152.21
N LEU A 24 -8.70 -125.77 153.40
CA LEU A 24 -9.01 -127.00 154.16
C LEU A 24 -8.74 -126.67 155.66
N GLN A 25 -9.33 -127.27 156.70
CA GLN A 25 -10.29 -128.40 156.81
C GLN A 25 -10.92 -128.49 158.23
N GLY A 26 -11.84 -129.45 158.44
CA GLY A 26 -12.09 -130.10 159.75
C GLY A 26 -13.24 -131.13 159.70
N VAL A 27 -13.17 -132.25 160.48
CA VAL A 27 -14.29 -133.18 160.84
C VAL A 27 -13.80 -134.41 161.71
N GLN A 28 -14.54 -134.74 162.80
CA GLN A 28 -14.80 -136.05 163.54
C GLN A 28 -13.66 -137.10 163.85
N GLU A 29 -13.72 -138.07 164.81
CA GLU A 29 -14.69 -138.50 165.88
C GLU A 29 -14.10 -139.43 167.01
N GLY A 30 -14.84 -139.58 168.15
CA GLY A 30 -14.89 -140.78 169.03
C GLY A 30 -14.04 -140.83 170.35
N VAL A 31 -14.18 -141.79 171.31
CA VAL A 31 -15.23 -142.76 171.76
C VAL A 31 -14.87 -143.33 173.18
N GLY A 32 -15.86 -143.69 174.06
CA GLY A 32 -15.71 -144.58 175.26
C GLY A 32 -15.36 -143.92 176.63
N GLU A 33 -15.29 -144.60 177.80
CA GLU A 33 -15.84 -145.90 178.31
C GLU A 33 -15.62 -146.02 179.87
N GLY A 34 -16.17 -147.02 180.62
CA GLY A 34 -15.81 -147.26 182.06
C GLY A 34 -16.68 -148.22 182.94
N LEU A 35 -16.43 -148.26 184.28
CA LEU A 35 -17.23 -149.06 185.24
C LEU A 35 -17.24 -148.60 186.74
N GLN A 36 -18.31 -149.00 187.48
CA GLN A 36 -18.44 -149.25 188.94
C GLN A 36 -18.01 -148.21 190.01
N ARG A 37 -18.81 -147.14 190.13
CA ARG A 37 -19.69 -146.75 191.29
C ARG A 37 -19.35 -146.99 192.79
N ALA A 38 -18.32 -147.73 193.21
CA ALA A 38 -18.08 -148.07 194.63
C ALA A 38 -16.98 -147.24 195.32
N ASN A 39 -16.67 -146.05 194.81
CA ASN A 39 -15.67 -145.10 195.35
C ASN A 39 -16.29 -143.69 195.56
N LEU A 40 -17.53 -143.65 196.09
CA LEU A 40 -18.38 -142.46 195.99
C LEU A 40 -17.96 -141.25 196.84
N GLU A 41 -17.29 -141.44 197.98
CA GLU A 41 -16.88 -140.31 198.84
C GLU A 41 -15.70 -139.49 198.26
N ASN A 42 -14.82 -140.09 197.47
CA ASN A 42 -13.65 -139.41 196.91
C ASN A 42 -13.97 -138.50 195.69
N ARG A 43 -15.23 -138.44 195.23
CA ARG A 43 -15.62 -137.57 194.09
C ARG A 43 -16.27 -136.24 194.50
N MET A 44 -16.85 -136.13 195.70
CA MET A 44 -17.47 -134.86 196.15
C MET A 44 -16.45 -133.71 196.19
N LYS A 45 -15.25 -133.95 196.72
CA LYS A 45 -14.18 -132.93 196.78
C LYS A 45 -13.59 -132.51 195.42
N LYS A 46 -13.99 -133.14 194.31
CA LYS A 46 -13.56 -132.75 192.97
C LYS A 46 -14.52 -131.76 192.31
N GLN A 47 -15.81 -131.80 192.68
CA GLN A 47 -16.86 -131.07 191.95
C GLN A 47 -16.92 -129.57 192.30
N ASP A 48 -16.48 -129.16 193.50
CA ASP A 48 -16.37 -127.74 193.91
C ASP A 48 -15.10 -127.04 193.37
N GLY A 49 -14.10 -127.80 192.90
CA GLY A 49 -12.88 -127.25 192.29
C GLY A 49 -13.12 -126.81 190.84
N ASP A 50 -13.75 -127.70 190.07
CA ASP A 50 -13.99 -127.51 188.63
C ASP A 50 -14.99 -126.36 188.34
N THR A 51 -15.81 -125.96 189.32
CA THR A 51 -16.73 -124.81 189.22
C THR A 51 -16.10 -123.44 189.46
N ARG A 52 -14.86 -123.36 189.98
CA ARG A 52 -14.13 -122.08 190.09
C ARG A 52 -13.21 -121.80 188.90
N SER A 53 -12.47 -122.80 188.44
CA SER A 53 -11.58 -122.67 187.28
C SER A 53 -12.34 -122.29 186.00
N THR A 54 -13.56 -122.78 185.84
CA THR A 54 -14.46 -122.44 184.72
C THR A 54 -14.96 -120.98 184.76
N GLN A 55 -15.09 -120.37 185.95
CA GLN A 55 -15.55 -118.99 186.08
C GLN A 55 -14.41 -117.97 185.85
N GLU A 56 -13.17 -118.29 186.20
CA GLU A 56 -12.00 -117.46 185.90
C GLU A 56 -11.61 -117.52 184.40
N SER A 57 -11.78 -118.68 183.75
CA SER A 57 -11.51 -118.85 182.32
C SER A 57 -12.44 -118.01 181.44
N LEU A 58 -13.70 -117.81 181.85
CA LEU A 58 -14.68 -116.99 181.13
C LEU A 58 -14.30 -115.51 181.13
N GLY A 59 -13.90 -114.95 182.28
CA GLY A 59 -13.45 -113.56 182.39
C GLY A 59 -12.15 -113.23 181.63
N ALA A 60 -11.33 -114.25 181.32
CA ALA A 60 -10.18 -114.10 180.43
C ALA A 60 -10.59 -113.93 178.95
N MET A 61 -11.64 -114.64 178.51
CA MET A 61 -12.13 -114.57 177.12
C MET A 61 -12.82 -113.24 176.81
N GLU A 62 -13.58 -112.67 177.75
CA GLU A 62 -14.21 -111.35 177.59
C GLU A 62 -13.19 -110.20 177.47
N LYS A 63 -12.02 -110.33 178.11
CA LYS A 63 -10.89 -109.39 177.93
C LYS A 63 -10.20 -109.53 176.56
N ASN A 64 -10.09 -110.74 176.02
CA ASN A 64 -9.49 -110.95 174.70
C ASN A 64 -10.40 -110.48 173.56
N THR A 65 -11.71 -110.70 173.65
CA THR A 65 -12.68 -110.22 172.63
C THR A 65 -12.74 -108.68 172.59
N SER A 66 -12.90 -108.02 173.74
CA SER A 66 -12.87 -106.55 173.83
C SER A 66 -11.52 -105.94 173.40
N GLY A 67 -10.40 -106.63 173.64
CA GLY A 67 -9.09 -106.24 173.11
C GLY A 67 -8.99 -106.32 171.58
N LEU A 68 -9.54 -107.36 170.96
CA LEU A 68 -9.53 -107.56 169.51
C LEU A 68 -10.42 -106.56 168.77
N GLU A 69 -11.60 -106.22 169.31
CA GLU A 69 -12.48 -105.19 168.70
C GLU A 69 -11.81 -103.81 168.61
N TYR A 70 -11.04 -103.43 169.63
CA TYR A 70 -10.28 -102.17 169.63
C TYR A 70 -9.17 -102.20 168.57
N LEU A 71 -8.51 -103.35 168.40
CA LEU A 71 -7.45 -103.55 167.41
C LEU A 71 -7.99 -103.51 165.97
N ILE A 72 -9.18 -104.08 165.73
CA ILE A 72 -9.89 -104.02 164.45
C ILE A 72 -10.28 -102.57 164.12
N LYS A 73 -10.97 -101.86 165.02
CA LYS A 73 -11.38 -100.45 164.82
C LYS A 73 -10.18 -99.54 164.54
N ARG A 74 -9.03 -99.79 165.20
CA ARG A 74 -7.78 -99.09 164.88
C ARG A 74 -7.28 -99.39 163.46
N LYS A 75 -7.32 -100.65 163.02
CA LYS A 75 -6.88 -101.03 161.66
C LYS A 75 -7.82 -100.52 160.56
N GLU A 76 -9.13 -100.46 160.79
CA GLU A 76 -10.08 -99.82 159.88
C GLU A 76 -9.81 -98.31 159.70
N LEU A 77 -9.39 -97.63 160.78
CA LEU A 77 -9.06 -96.20 160.73
C LEU A 77 -7.69 -95.94 160.08
N GLU A 78 -6.70 -96.82 160.30
CA GLU A 78 -5.44 -96.81 159.55
C GLU A 78 -5.67 -97.06 158.04
N MET A 79 -6.55 -98.01 157.68
CA MET A 79 -6.94 -98.30 156.28
C MET A 79 -7.65 -97.13 155.59
N ARG A 80 -8.56 -96.42 156.29
CA ARG A 80 -9.19 -95.21 155.74
C ARG A 80 -8.17 -94.11 155.45
N ASN A 81 -7.20 -93.92 156.35
CA ASN A 81 -6.18 -92.89 156.18
C ASN A 81 -5.20 -93.19 155.03
N THR A 82 -4.82 -94.46 154.79
CA THR A 82 -3.98 -94.81 153.64
C THR A 82 -4.74 -94.67 152.31
N SER A 83 -6.00 -95.12 152.25
CA SER A 83 -6.84 -94.98 151.06
C SER A 83 -7.09 -93.51 150.68
N CYS A 84 -7.33 -92.64 151.68
CA CYS A 84 -7.54 -91.20 151.44
C CYS A 84 -6.26 -90.48 150.97
N LYS A 85 -5.08 -90.91 151.44
CA LYS A 85 -3.79 -90.38 150.94
C LYS A 85 -3.51 -90.79 149.49
N LEU A 86 -3.84 -92.02 149.10
CA LEU A 86 -3.62 -92.48 147.73
C LEU A 86 -4.42 -91.63 146.72
N GLN A 87 -5.70 -91.36 147.01
CA GLN A 87 -6.53 -90.47 146.19
C GLN A 87 -5.99 -89.02 146.11
N ALA A 88 -5.33 -88.52 147.17
CA ALA A 88 -4.73 -87.20 147.16
C ALA A 88 -3.48 -87.12 146.26
N GLU A 89 -2.64 -88.15 146.25
CA GLU A 89 -1.45 -88.21 145.38
C GLU A 89 -1.83 -88.43 143.90
N GLU A 90 -2.81 -89.29 143.60
CA GLU A 90 -3.34 -89.45 142.23
C GLU A 90 -3.94 -88.13 141.70
N GLY A 91 -4.68 -87.39 142.52
CA GLY A 91 -5.23 -86.09 142.16
C GLY A 91 -4.17 -85.02 141.87
N LEU A 92 -3.10 -84.97 142.67
CA LEU A 92 -1.99 -84.03 142.48
C LEU A 92 -1.19 -84.31 141.20
N ASN A 93 -0.90 -85.59 140.92
CA ASN A 93 -0.13 -85.98 139.74
C ASN A 93 -0.88 -85.63 138.43
N VAL A 94 -2.19 -85.90 138.39
CA VAL A 94 -3.07 -85.54 137.25
C VAL A 94 -3.22 -84.02 137.11
N GLY A 95 -3.18 -83.27 138.21
CA GLY A 95 -3.18 -81.80 138.19
C GLY A 95 -1.92 -81.22 137.54
N GLN A 96 -0.74 -81.63 138.02
CA GLN A 96 0.54 -81.11 137.53
C GLN A 96 0.80 -81.44 136.06
N TRP A 97 0.44 -82.66 135.61
CA TRP A 97 0.53 -83.05 134.20
C TRP A 97 -0.35 -82.18 133.28
N ARG A 98 -1.51 -81.74 133.77
CA ARG A 98 -2.40 -80.87 132.99
C ARG A 98 -1.83 -79.47 132.86
N THR A 99 -1.46 -78.83 133.99
CA THR A 99 -0.91 -77.47 133.98
C THR A 99 0.40 -77.36 133.19
N SER A 100 1.27 -78.38 133.24
CA SER A 100 2.53 -78.37 132.47
C SER A 100 2.31 -78.48 130.97
N LYS A 101 1.25 -79.18 130.53
CA LYS A 101 0.91 -79.26 129.11
C LYS A 101 0.18 -78.00 128.64
N GLU A 102 -0.75 -77.49 129.44
CA GLU A 102 -1.51 -76.27 129.17
C GLU A 102 -0.58 -75.05 129.00
N GLN A 103 0.48 -74.94 129.80
CA GLN A 103 1.55 -73.93 129.60
C GLN A 103 2.39 -74.15 128.34
N GLN A 104 2.67 -75.40 127.95
CA GLN A 104 3.45 -75.71 126.75
C GLN A 104 2.65 -75.45 125.47
N ASP A 105 1.36 -75.78 125.46
CA ASP A 105 0.46 -75.51 124.35
C ASP A 105 0.19 -73.99 124.23
N GLN A 106 0.08 -73.25 125.34
CA GLN A 106 -0.10 -71.79 125.35
C GLN A 106 1.12 -71.04 124.75
N ALA A 107 2.34 -71.34 125.19
CA ALA A 107 3.55 -70.70 124.66
C ALA A 107 3.73 -70.97 123.16
N ARG A 108 3.34 -72.16 122.70
CA ARG A 108 3.39 -72.55 121.28
C ARG A 108 2.31 -71.86 120.43
N VAL A 109 1.20 -71.41 121.03
CA VAL A 109 0.23 -70.53 120.37
C VAL A 109 0.81 -69.12 120.24
N GLU A 110 1.43 -68.58 121.29
CA GLU A 110 2.04 -67.24 121.26
C GLU A 110 3.17 -67.15 120.20
N GLU A 111 4.04 -68.16 120.09
CA GLU A 111 5.05 -68.24 119.02
C GLU A 111 4.41 -68.25 117.61
N LEU A 112 3.33 -69.01 117.41
CA LEU A 112 2.64 -69.08 116.12
C LEU A 112 1.83 -67.82 115.79
N GLU A 113 1.37 -67.07 116.79
CA GLU A 113 0.72 -65.78 116.60
C GLU A 113 1.74 -64.68 116.25
N GLU A 114 2.92 -64.65 116.88
CA GLU A 114 4.02 -63.76 116.47
C GLU A 114 4.52 -64.07 115.04
N GLU A 115 4.69 -65.35 114.67
CA GLU A 115 5.05 -65.74 113.30
C GLU A 115 3.98 -65.29 112.28
N LEU A 116 2.69 -65.43 112.62
CA LEU A 116 1.58 -65.03 111.76
C LEU A 116 1.47 -63.50 111.61
N GLU A 117 1.73 -62.73 112.66
CA GLU A 117 1.80 -61.26 112.57
C GLU A 117 3.04 -60.78 111.81
N ALA A 118 4.19 -61.44 111.98
CA ALA A 118 5.38 -61.19 111.18
C ALA A 118 5.13 -61.49 109.69
N GLU A 119 4.47 -62.60 109.35
CA GLU A 119 4.13 -62.92 107.96
C GLU A 119 3.14 -61.91 107.37
N ARG A 120 2.12 -61.49 108.14
CA ARG A 120 1.19 -60.41 107.73
C ARG A 120 1.92 -59.09 107.47
N ALA A 121 2.86 -58.70 108.34
CA ALA A 121 3.65 -57.49 108.18
C ALA A 121 4.60 -57.54 106.98
N ILE A 122 5.14 -58.72 106.65
CA ILE A 122 5.94 -58.95 105.45
C ILE A 122 5.06 -58.95 104.20
N ARG A 123 3.91 -59.65 104.20
CA ARG A 123 2.95 -59.62 103.09
C ARG A 123 2.47 -58.20 102.78
N ALA A 124 2.10 -57.41 103.78
CA ALA A 124 1.69 -56.02 103.59
C ALA A 124 2.81 -55.14 102.97
N LYS A 125 4.09 -55.39 103.31
CA LYS A 125 5.23 -54.73 102.66
C LYS A 125 5.42 -55.18 101.22
N VAL A 126 5.28 -56.49 100.94
CA VAL A 126 5.39 -57.05 99.58
C VAL A 126 4.22 -56.63 98.68
N GLU A 127 3.01 -56.54 99.22
CA GLU A 127 1.84 -56.01 98.52
C GLU A 127 1.96 -54.52 98.24
N LYS A 128 2.48 -53.73 99.21
CA LYS A 128 2.82 -52.33 98.93
C LYS A 128 3.90 -52.22 97.85
N GLN A 129 5.01 -52.96 97.97
CA GLN A 129 6.07 -52.94 96.96
C GLN A 129 5.57 -53.40 95.58
N ARG A 130 4.63 -54.35 95.52
CA ARG A 130 3.94 -54.70 94.27
C ARG A 130 3.07 -53.57 93.74
N ALA A 131 2.30 -52.90 94.58
CA ALA A 131 1.47 -51.76 94.15
C ALA A 131 2.33 -50.57 93.68
N ASP A 132 3.43 -50.28 94.38
CA ASP A 132 4.41 -49.26 94.01
C ASP A 132 5.10 -49.64 92.67
N LEU A 133 5.55 -50.90 92.50
CA LEU A 133 6.15 -51.39 91.25
C LEU A 133 5.17 -51.50 90.07
N THR A 134 3.90 -51.86 90.31
CA THR A 134 2.86 -51.81 89.28
C THR A 134 2.63 -50.36 88.85
N ARG A 135 2.59 -49.42 89.79
CA ARG A 135 2.47 -47.99 89.47
C ARG A 135 3.69 -47.47 88.70
N GLU A 136 4.90 -47.90 89.04
CA GLU A 136 6.11 -47.57 88.26
C GLU A 136 6.09 -48.20 86.86
N LEU A 137 5.51 -49.40 86.69
CA LEU A 137 5.30 -50.01 85.38
C LEU A 137 4.23 -49.27 84.56
N ASP A 138 3.13 -48.85 85.18
CA ASP A 138 2.07 -48.04 84.54
C ASP A 138 2.66 -46.68 84.10
N ASP A 139 3.34 -45.96 85.00
CA ASP A 139 4.08 -44.70 84.72
C ASP A 139 5.11 -44.86 83.59
N LEU A 140 5.77 -46.03 83.48
CA LEU A 140 6.72 -46.34 82.40
C LEU A 140 6.02 -46.71 81.10
N THR A 141 4.85 -47.35 81.14
CA THR A 141 4.03 -47.67 79.97
C THR A 141 3.43 -46.39 79.38
N ASP A 142 2.84 -45.52 80.21
CA ASP A 142 2.34 -44.20 79.77
C ASP A 142 3.45 -43.39 79.10
N ARG A 143 4.65 -43.35 79.68
CA ARG A 143 5.83 -42.67 79.07
C ARG A 143 6.30 -43.35 77.78
N LEU A 144 6.14 -44.66 77.65
CA LEU A 144 6.47 -45.39 76.42
C LEU A 144 5.45 -45.10 75.31
N GLU A 145 4.16 -44.98 75.66
CA GLU A 145 3.11 -44.59 74.72
C GLU A 145 3.20 -43.10 74.33
N GLU A 146 3.52 -42.20 75.26
CA GLU A 146 3.85 -40.80 74.95
C GLU A 146 5.08 -40.70 74.03
N ALA A 147 6.17 -41.39 74.36
CA ALA A 147 7.36 -41.43 73.50
C ALA A 147 7.06 -42.05 72.12
N GLY A 148 6.19 -43.07 72.07
CA GLY A 148 5.68 -43.67 70.84
C GLY A 148 4.87 -42.69 70.00
N GLY A 149 3.94 -41.95 70.61
CA GLY A 149 3.12 -40.92 69.97
C GLY A 149 3.95 -39.73 69.48
N ILE A 150 4.92 -39.26 70.28
CA ILE A 150 5.90 -38.25 69.86
C ILE A 150 6.70 -38.76 68.66
N THR A 151 7.21 -40.00 68.70
CA THR A 151 7.96 -40.60 67.59
C THR A 151 7.09 -40.77 66.34
N ALA A 152 5.83 -41.17 66.48
CA ALA A 152 4.88 -41.28 65.36
C ALA A 152 4.58 -39.91 64.74
N SER A 153 4.31 -38.89 65.55
CA SER A 153 4.09 -37.52 65.05
C SER A 153 5.34 -36.94 64.37
N GLN A 154 6.54 -37.22 64.89
CA GLN A 154 7.81 -36.83 64.28
C GLN A 154 8.05 -37.58 62.95
N MET A 155 7.66 -38.85 62.84
CA MET A 155 7.69 -39.59 61.58
C MET A 155 6.68 -39.03 60.57
N GLU A 156 5.49 -38.61 60.98
CA GLU A 156 4.55 -37.93 60.09
C GLU A 156 5.06 -36.56 59.61
N VAL A 157 5.62 -35.75 60.52
CA VAL A 157 6.23 -34.46 60.18
C VAL A 157 7.40 -34.66 59.22
N ASN A 158 8.23 -35.69 59.42
CA ASN A 158 9.31 -36.03 58.50
C ASN A 158 8.77 -36.51 57.14
N LYS A 159 7.74 -37.37 57.09
CA LYS A 159 7.09 -37.77 55.83
C LYS A 159 6.47 -36.58 55.08
N LYS A 160 5.84 -35.65 55.79
CA LYS A 160 5.29 -34.40 55.22
C LYS A 160 6.41 -33.54 54.64
N ARG A 161 7.50 -33.33 55.38
CA ARG A 161 8.71 -32.64 54.90
C ARG A 161 9.38 -33.34 53.71
N GLU A 162 9.45 -34.67 53.69
CA GLU A 162 9.99 -35.44 52.56
C GLU A 162 9.10 -35.32 51.31
N ALA A 163 7.77 -35.37 51.47
CA ALA A 163 6.83 -35.14 50.38
C ALA A 163 6.89 -33.70 49.86
N GLU A 164 7.00 -32.71 50.75
CA GLU A 164 7.19 -31.29 50.41
C GLU A 164 8.53 -31.07 49.70
N LEU A 165 9.64 -31.66 50.18
CA LEU A 165 10.94 -31.59 49.50
C LEU A 165 10.91 -32.26 48.12
N GLN A 166 10.20 -33.37 47.95
CA GLN A 166 9.99 -33.97 46.63
C GLN A 166 9.10 -33.11 45.73
N ARG A 167 8.06 -32.46 46.26
CA ARG A 167 7.20 -31.53 45.51
C ARG A 167 8.00 -30.32 45.04
N LEU A 168 8.71 -29.66 45.96
CA LEU A 168 9.57 -28.50 45.68
C LEU A 168 10.71 -28.83 44.71
N ARG A 169 11.25 -30.06 44.73
CA ARG A 169 12.22 -30.51 43.72
C ARG A 169 11.59 -30.64 42.33
N ARG A 170 10.41 -31.25 42.20
CA ARG A 170 9.69 -31.32 40.92
C ARG A 170 9.32 -29.93 40.41
N GLU A 171 8.83 -29.05 41.29
CA GLU A 171 8.52 -27.66 40.94
C GLU A 171 9.78 -26.87 40.53
N LEU A 172 10.94 -27.13 41.13
CA LEU A 172 12.24 -26.57 40.72
C LEU A 172 12.73 -27.14 39.37
N GLU A 173 12.57 -28.45 39.15
CA GLU A 173 12.92 -29.11 37.88
C GLU A 173 12.00 -28.62 36.73
N GLU A 174 10.70 -28.53 36.97
CA GLU A 174 9.70 -28.01 36.03
C GLU A 174 9.91 -26.53 35.71
N THR A 175 10.17 -25.67 36.72
CA THR A 175 10.48 -24.25 36.48
C THR A 175 11.84 -24.07 35.79
N CYS A 176 12.84 -24.92 36.08
CA CYS A 176 14.10 -24.94 35.35
C CYS A 176 13.86 -25.27 33.86
N VAL A 177 13.17 -26.38 33.55
CA VAL A 177 12.84 -26.79 32.17
C VAL A 177 12.00 -25.71 31.46
N GLN A 178 11.02 -25.10 32.13
CA GLN A 178 10.26 -23.97 31.56
C GLN A 178 11.18 -22.78 31.25
N SER A 179 12.13 -22.45 32.13
CA SER A 179 13.10 -21.38 31.91
C SER A 179 14.06 -21.68 30.75
N GLU A 180 14.48 -22.94 30.58
CA GLU A 180 15.32 -23.39 29.47
C GLU A 180 14.56 -23.35 28.14
N VAL A 181 13.30 -23.79 28.11
CA VAL A 181 12.42 -23.71 26.93
C VAL A 181 12.15 -22.25 26.55
N LEU A 182 11.87 -21.39 27.53
CA LEU A 182 11.72 -19.95 27.30
C LEU A 182 13.01 -19.33 26.76
N ALA A 183 14.16 -19.60 27.38
CA ALA A 183 15.46 -19.11 26.93
C ALA A 183 15.83 -19.63 25.53
N ALA A 184 15.51 -20.89 25.20
CA ALA A 184 15.68 -21.44 23.86
C ALA A 184 14.75 -20.75 22.85
N SER A 185 13.49 -20.49 23.20
CA SER A 185 12.54 -19.77 22.34
C SER A 185 12.95 -18.31 22.09
N LEU A 186 13.52 -17.63 23.09
CA LEU A 186 14.04 -16.27 22.99
C LEU A 186 15.34 -16.23 22.16
N LYS A 187 16.27 -17.16 22.38
CA LYS A 187 17.46 -17.33 21.53
C LYS A 187 17.08 -17.60 20.08
N LYS A 188 16.06 -18.44 19.84
CA LYS A 188 15.57 -18.71 18.49
C LYS A 188 14.96 -17.44 17.88
N ARG A 189 13.98 -16.79 18.53
CA ARG A 189 13.38 -15.53 18.04
C ARG A 189 14.43 -14.45 17.76
N HIS A 190 15.45 -14.33 18.60
CA HIS A 190 16.55 -13.40 18.37
C HIS A 190 17.40 -13.80 17.15
N SER A 191 17.71 -15.09 16.97
CA SER A 191 18.39 -15.59 15.77
C SER A 191 17.57 -15.38 14.50
N ASP A 192 16.26 -15.67 14.54
CA ASP A 192 15.32 -15.51 13.43
C ASP A 192 15.23 -14.02 13.05
N ALA A 193 15.04 -13.11 14.02
CA ALA A 193 15.01 -11.66 13.79
C ALA A 193 16.35 -11.08 13.31
N MET A 194 17.48 -11.60 13.78
CA MET A 194 18.81 -11.21 13.29
C MET A 194 19.07 -11.70 11.86
N ALA A 195 18.50 -12.84 11.46
CA ALA A 195 18.51 -13.30 10.08
C ALA A 195 17.62 -12.41 9.19
N GLU A 196 16.38 -12.11 9.60
CA GLU A 196 15.49 -11.19 8.88
C GLU A 196 16.12 -9.80 8.70
N LEU A 197 16.73 -9.22 9.74
CA LEU A 197 17.45 -7.95 9.65
C LEU A 197 18.67 -8.03 8.72
N SER A 198 19.35 -9.18 8.66
CA SER A 198 20.47 -9.40 7.74
C SER A 198 20.00 -9.52 6.29
N GLU A 199 18.90 -10.22 6.03
CA GLU A 199 18.29 -10.30 4.69
C GLU A 199 17.73 -8.95 4.23
N GLN A 200 17.12 -8.17 5.13
CA GLN A 200 16.70 -6.79 4.85
C GLN A 200 17.90 -5.88 4.56
N TYR A 201 18.98 -5.99 5.32
CA TYR A 201 20.22 -5.25 5.07
C TYR A 201 20.85 -5.62 3.72
N GLU A 202 20.88 -6.90 3.35
CA GLU A 202 21.31 -7.32 2.02
C GLU A 202 20.37 -6.85 0.92
N ALA A 203 19.05 -6.86 1.13
CA ALA A 203 18.08 -6.33 0.17
C ALA A 203 18.30 -4.83 -0.06
N LEU A 204 18.58 -4.07 1.01
CA LEU A 204 18.94 -2.65 0.96
C LEU A 204 20.30 -2.40 0.29
N GLN A 205 21.30 -3.26 0.51
CA GLN A 205 22.57 -3.24 -0.23
C GLN A 205 22.33 -3.47 -1.74
N ARG A 206 21.52 -4.47 -2.10
CA ARG A 206 21.19 -4.82 -3.49
C ARG A 206 20.37 -3.73 -4.20
N THR A 207 19.39 -3.12 -3.54
CA THR A 207 18.61 -2.00 -4.11
C THR A 207 19.45 -0.74 -4.20
N ARG A 208 20.26 -0.42 -3.18
CA ARG A 208 21.25 0.68 -3.28
C ARG A 208 22.18 0.47 -4.46
N ALA A 209 22.74 -0.72 -4.66
CA ALA A 209 23.65 -0.99 -5.78
C ALA A 209 22.98 -0.81 -7.17
N LYS A 210 21.67 -1.08 -7.29
CA LYS A 210 20.89 -0.73 -8.49
C LYS A 210 20.74 0.78 -8.65
N LEU A 211 20.27 1.47 -7.61
CA LEU A 211 20.07 2.92 -7.62
C LEU A 211 21.37 3.69 -7.88
N GLU A 212 22.51 3.23 -7.35
CA GLU A 212 23.84 3.81 -7.58
C GLU A 212 24.28 3.64 -9.05
N LYS A 213 23.82 2.58 -9.74
CA LYS A 213 24.07 2.31 -11.17
C LYS A 213 23.08 3.04 -12.10
N GLU A 214 21.81 3.14 -11.73
CA GLU A 214 20.80 3.95 -12.43
C GLU A 214 21.17 5.43 -12.37
N LYS A 215 21.63 5.91 -11.21
CA LYS A 215 22.28 7.23 -11.01
C LYS A 215 23.53 7.43 -11.86
N GLN A 216 24.24 6.37 -12.27
CA GLN A 216 25.34 6.46 -13.22
C GLN A 216 24.85 6.54 -14.67
N SER A 217 23.84 5.77 -15.09
CA SER A 217 23.28 5.91 -16.46
C SER A 217 22.63 7.28 -16.64
N LEU A 218 21.80 7.73 -15.69
CA LEU A 218 21.19 9.06 -15.71
C LEU A 218 22.22 10.20 -15.74
N ARG A 219 23.42 9.99 -15.16
CA ARG A 219 24.55 10.93 -15.32
C ARG A 219 25.11 10.91 -16.73
N MET A 220 25.36 9.74 -17.30
CA MET A 220 25.83 9.62 -18.68
C MET A 220 24.80 10.20 -19.68
N GLU A 221 23.51 9.97 -19.46
CA GLU A 221 22.42 10.55 -20.25
C GLU A 221 22.40 12.09 -20.12
N VAL A 222 22.62 12.65 -18.93
CA VAL A 222 22.76 14.11 -18.74
C VAL A 222 24.03 14.66 -19.40
N ASP A 223 25.16 13.96 -19.34
CA ASP A 223 26.41 14.35 -19.98
C ASP A 223 26.27 14.30 -21.52
N GLU A 224 25.63 13.26 -22.08
CA GLU A 224 25.31 13.12 -23.51
C GLU A 224 24.31 14.18 -23.98
N LEU A 225 23.25 14.47 -23.21
CA LEU A 225 22.31 15.55 -23.50
C LEU A 225 22.98 16.92 -23.42
N THR A 226 23.95 17.12 -22.52
CA THR A 226 24.73 18.37 -22.42
C THR A 226 25.66 18.54 -23.62
N ALA A 227 26.35 17.47 -24.05
CA ALA A 227 27.16 17.48 -25.26
C ALA A 227 26.32 17.70 -26.53
N SER A 228 25.11 17.11 -26.57
CA SER A 228 24.12 17.35 -27.62
C SER A 228 23.67 18.82 -27.65
N LEU A 229 23.34 19.40 -26.48
CA LEU A 229 22.97 20.81 -26.34
C LEU A 229 24.10 21.74 -26.81
N GLU A 230 25.35 21.46 -26.43
CA GLU A 230 26.52 22.20 -26.94
C GLU A 230 26.65 22.11 -28.47
N SER A 231 26.42 20.92 -29.05
CA SER A 231 26.48 20.72 -30.50
C SER A 231 25.40 21.51 -31.23
N LEU A 232 24.17 21.53 -30.68
CA LEU A 232 23.04 22.30 -31.17
C LEU A 232 23.27 23.80 -30.99
N GLN A 233 23.91 24.23 -29.91
CA GLN A 233 24.25 25.64 -29.68
C GLN A 233 25.36 26.12 -30.63
N LYS A 234 26.36 25.27 -30.91
CA LYS A 234 27.37 25.51 -31.97
C LYS A 234 26.70 25.60 -33.35
N ALA A 235 25.82 24.65 -33.70
CA ALA A 235 25.04 24.67 -34.96
C ALA A 235 24.09 25.89 -35.07
N LYS A 236 23.50 26.33 -33.95
CA LYS A 236 22.70 27.55 -33.89
C LYS A 236 23.56 28.78 -34.18
N THR A 237 24.71 28.94 -33.53
CA THR A 237 25.59 30.10 -33.77
C THR A 237 26.15 30.14 -35.20
N SER A 238 26.43 28.98 -35.82
CA SER A 238 26.82 28.94 -37.24
C SER A 238 25.65 29.29 -38.16
N SER A 239 24.44 28.81 -37.89
CA SER A 239 23.21 29.19 -38.61
C SER A 239 22.90 30.69 -38.47
N GLU A 240 23.01 31.27 -37.28
CA GLU A 240 22.86 32.72 -37.04
C GLU A 240 23.93 33.54 -37.80
N SER A 241 25.17 33.03 -37.91
CA SER A 241 26.21 33.65 -38.74
C SER A 241 25.93 33.56 -40.24
N GLN A 242 25.20 32.53 -40.69
CA GLN A 242 24.76 32.38 -42.09
C GLN A 242 23.56 33.27 -42.39
N MET A 243 22.58 33.38 -41.47
CA MET A 243 21.48 34.35 -41.59
C MET A 243 22.02 35.77 -41.71
N LYS A 244 22.93 36.20 -40.83
CA LYS A 244 23.52 37.56 -40.94
C LYS A 244 24.21 37.82 -42.27
N LYS A 245 24.93 36.84 -42.84
CA LYS A 245 25.52 36.98 -44.18
C LYS A 245 24.47 37.06 -45.29
N LEU A 246 23.35 36.37 -45.16
CA LEU A 246 22.23 36.45 -46.11
C LEU A 246 21.46 37.77 -45.94
N GLU A 247 21.31 38.29 -44.73
CA GLU A 247 20.75 39.62 -44.43
C GLU A 247 21.65 40.73 -44.99
N GLU A 248 22.97 40.64 -44.83
CA GLU A 248 23.95 41.54 -45.44
C GLU A 248 23.84 41.51 -46.97
N GLN A 249 23.86 40.32 -47.59
CA GLN A 249 23.69 40.16 -49.04
C GLN A 249 22.34 40.68 -49.55
N LEU A 250 21.25 40.48 -48.81
CA LEU A 250 19.92 41.02 -49.13
C LEU A 250 19.90 42.55 -49.00
N SER A 251 20.55 43.11 -47.98
CA SER A 251 20.68 44.56 -47.81
C SER A 251 21.50 45.21 -48.93
N GLU A 252 22.56 44.54 -49.40
CA GLU A 252 23.37 45.02 -50.52
C GLU A 252 22.65 44.86 -51.86
N ALA A 253 21.91 43.75 -52.06
CA ALA A 253 21.04 43.56 -53.21
C ALA A 253 19.93 44.64 -53.25
N ASN A 254 19.32 44.96 -52.11
CA ASN A 254 18.34 46.05 -52.00
C ASN A 254 18.97 47.40 -52.30
N ARG A 255 20.17 47.72 -51.79
CA ARG A 255 20.91 48.95 -52.15
C ARG A 255 21.19 49.03 -53.65
N ARG A 256 21.65 47.94 -54.27
CA ARG A 256 21.87 47.87 -55.73
C ARG A 256 20.55 48.03 -56.50
N GLY A 257 19.45 47.49 -55.99
CA GLY A 257 18.11 47.70 -56.54
C GLY A 257 17.67 49.17 -56.49
N ASP A 258 17.83 49.80 -55.33
CA ASP A 258 17.60 51.23 -55.08
C ASP A 258 18.44 52.13 -56.00
N ASP A 259 19.72 51.82 -56.17
CA ASP A 259 20.64 52.58 -57.03
C ASP A 259 20.35 52.34 -58.52
N LEU A 260 19.90 51.14 -58.92
CA LEU A 260 19.36 50.87 -60.26
C LEU A 260 18.02 51.60 -60.49
N GLN A 261 17.15 51.70 -59.48
CA GLN A 261 15.90 52.46 -59.53
C GLN A 261 16.18 53.96 -59.73
N ARG A 262 17.15 54.52 -59.00
CA ARG A 262 17.65 55.90 -59.18
C ARG A 262 18.15 56.10 -60.61
N ASN A 263 19.09 55.27 -61.06
CA ASN A 263 19.61 55.31 -62.43
C ASN A 263 18.50 55.19 -63.49
N GLN A 264 17.48 54.34 -63.28
CA GLN A 264 16.34 54.20 -64.20
C GLN A 264 15.47 55.46 -64.22
N THR A 265 15.24 56.11 -63.07
CA THR A 265 14.52 57.40 -63.02
C THR A 265 15.32 58.54 -63.66
N GLU A 266 16.63 58.61 -63.45
CA GLU A 266 17.50 59.60 -64.11
C GLU A 266 17.56 59.39 -65.62
N LEU A 267 17.72 58.15 -66.09
CA LEU A 267 17.64 57.80 -67.51
C LEU A 267 16.26 58.07 -68.11
N SER A 268 15.17 57.90 -67.35
CA SER A 268 13.82 58.27 -67.77
C SER A 268 13.68 59.79 -67.93
N VAL A 269 14.19 60.59 -66.98
CA VAL A 269 14.23 62.06 -67.07
C VAL A 269 15.11 62.53 -68.23
N ALA A 270 16.28 61.91 -68.43
CA ALA A 270 17.17 62.20 -69.55
C ALA A 270 16.52 61.85 -70.90
N ARG A 271 15.88 60.67 -71.01
CA ARG A 271 15.11 60.27 -72.19
C ARG A 271 13.99 61.26 -72.47
N ASN A 272 13.20 61.64 -71.47
CA ASN A 272 12.08 62.57 -71.66
C ASN A 272 12.57 63.99 -72.06
N ARG A 273 13.73 64.44 -71.54
CA ARG A 273 14.41 65.66 -72.04
C ARG A 273 14.85 65.53 -73.49
N LEU A 274 15.41 64.40 -73.90
CA LEU A 274 15.80 64.14 -75.30
C LEU A 274 14.57 64.02 -76.21
N THR A 275 13.45 63.45 -75.75
CA THR A 275 12.19 63.42 -76.50
C THR A 275 11.60 64.82 -76.67
N ALA A 276 11.64 65.67 -75.62
CA ALA A 276 11.23 67.07 -75.73
C ALA A 276 12.14 67.86 -76.68
N GLY A 277 13.48 67.69 -76.57
CA GLY A 277 14.44 68.30 -77.48
C GLY A 277 14.25 67.86 -78.94
N ASN A 278 13.98 66.58 -79.18
CA ASN A 278 13.62 66.09 -80.51
C ASN A 278 12.31 66.68 -81.02
N ALA A 279 11.29 66.84 -80.17
CA ALA A 279 10.03 67.48 -80.56
C ALA A 279 10.24 68.97 -80.93
N ASP A 280 11.05 69.71 -80.16
CA ASP A 280 11.41 71.10 -80.52
C ASP A 280 12.28 71.18 -81.77
N ILE A 281 13.20 70.24 -82.00
CA ILE A 281 13.99 70.15 -83.24
C ILE A 281 13.09 69.83 -84.43
N SER A 282 12.17 68.85 -84.32
CA SER A 282 11.16 68.57 -85.35
C SER A 282 10.28 69.79 -85.64
N ARG A 283 9.84 70.51 -84.61
CA ARG A 283 9.06 71.74 -84.75
C ARG A 283 9.86 72.86 -85.44
N GLN A 284 11.16 73.00 -85.14
CA GLN A 284 12.06 73.90 -85.86
C GLN A 284 12.30 73.46 -87.32
N MET A 285 12.28 72.15 -87.59
CA MET A 285 12.39 71.57 -88.93
C MET A 285 11.12 71.87 -89.75
N GLU A 286 9.93 71.64 -89.20
CA GLU A 286 8.65 72.03 -89.79
C GLU A 286 8.56 73.55 -90.01
N GLU A 287 9.02 74.37 -89.06
CA GLU A 287 9.15 75.82 -89.25
C GLU A 287 10.17 76.18 -90.36
N ALA A 288 11.23 75.39 -90.56
CA ALA A 288 12.19 75.59 -91.64
C ALA A 288 11.63 75.14 -93.00
N GLU A 289 10.89 74.04 -93.07
CA GLU A 289 10.22 73.56 -94.29
C GLU A 289 9.06 74.46 -94.71
N THR A 290 8.30 75.02 -93.75
CA THR A 290 7.27 76.03 -94.04
C THR A 290 7.87 77.34 -94.52
N ARG A 291 8.99 77.81 -93.94
CA ARG A 291 9.77 78.94 -94.49
C ARG A 291 10.35 78.63 -95.87
N ALA A 292 10.92 77.45 -96.08
CA ALA A 292 11.51 77.03 -97.36
C ALA A 292 10.45 76.89 -98.46
N SER A 293 9.27 76.38 -98.13
CA SER A 293 8.15 76.28 -99.08
C SER A 293 7.47 77.64 -99.32
N GLN A 294 7.42 78.56 -98.35
CA GLN A 294 7.08 79.97 -98.60
C GLN A 294 8.10 80.64 -99.55
N LEU A 295 9.40 80.48 -99.28
CA LEU A 295 10.47 81.01 -100.14
C LEU A 295 10.47 80.38 -101.54
N SER A 296 10.09 79.11 -101.66
CA SER A 296 9.90 78.43 -102.95
C SER A 296 8.69 79.00 -103.71
N ARG A 297 7.57 79.27 -103.04
CA ARG A 297 6.40 79.95 -103.64
C ARG A 297 6.72 81.38 -104.05
N SER A 298 7.43 82.16 -103.23
CA SER A 298 7.84 83.52 -103.61
C SER A 298 8.88 83.52 -104.74
N LYS A 299 9.80 82.54 -104.77
CA LYS A 299 10.70 82.32 -105.91
C LYS A 299 9.93 81.98 -107.18
N ALA A 300 8.92 81.11 -107.11
CA ALA A 300 8.08 80.76 -108.26
C ALA A 300 7.28 81.96 -108.78
N LEU A 301 6.72 82.78 -107.87
CA LEU A 301 6.03 84.03 -108.22
C LEU A 301 6.97 85.07 -108.84
N LEU A 302 8.18 85.23 -108.28
CA LEU A 302 9.22 86.10 -108.86
C LEU A 302 9.73 85.57 -110.20
N GLN A 303 9.76 84.24 -110.39
CA GLN A 303 10.05 83.65 -111.70
C GLN A 303 8.94 83.91 -112.71
N SER A 304 7.65 83.76 -112.35
CA SER A 304 6.56 84.08 -113.28
C SER A 304 6.56 85.57 -113.64
N GLN A 305 6.81 86.46 -112.68
CA GLN A 305 6.96 87.90 -112.94
C GLN A 305 8.18 88.23 -113.82
N LEU A 306 9.29 87.51 -113.65
CA LEU A 306 10.49 87.67 -114.49
C LEU A 306 10.26 87.10 -115.90
N GLU A 307 9.48 86.02 -116.02
CA GLU A 307 9.06 85.42 -117.28
C GLU A 307 8.00 86.29 -118.00
N GLU A 308 7.09 86.94 -117.27
CA GLU A 308 6.17 87.97 -117.77
C GLU A 308 6.92 89.22 -118.25
N LEU A 309 7.89 89.71 -117.48
CA LEU A 309 8.76 90.83 -117.90
C LEU A 309 9.62 90.48 -119.11
N LYS A 310 10.14 89.24 -119.20
CA LYS A 310 10.79 88.74 -120.41
C LYS A 310 9.83 88.65 -121.58
N LYS A 311 8.58 88.22 -121.35
CA LYS A 311 7.56 88.10 -122.39
C LYS A 311 7.14 89.47 -122.92
N HIS A 312 7.01 90.47 -122.05
CA HIS A 312 6.81 91.87 -122.45
C HIS A 312 8.04 92.45 -123.16
N LEU A 313 9.26 92.11 -122.75
CA LEU A 313 10.47 92.50 -123.48
C LEU A 313 10.53 91.83 -124.87
N ASP A 314 10.17 90.55 -124.98
CA ASP A 314 10.04 89.84 -126.26
C ASP A 314 8.89 90.40 -127.12
N GLU A 315 7.81 90.89 -126.51
CA GLU A 315 6.70 91.57 -127.18
C GLU A 315 7.13 92.96 -127.67
N GLU A 316 7.85 93.76 -126.88
CA GLU A 316 8.48 95.01 -127.35
C GLU A 316 9.50 94.75 -128.46
N ILE A 317 10.34 93.70 -128.34
CA ILE A 317 11.28 93.30 -129.38
C ILE A 317 10.53 92.86 -130.65
N LYS A 318 9.41 92.14 -130.54
CA LYS A 318 8.55 91.78 -131.69
C LYS A 318 7.87 92.98 -132.30
N CYS A 319 7.34 93.91 -131.50
CA CYS A 319 6.77 95.17 -131.99
C CYS A 319 7.83 96.04 -132.67
N LYS A 320 9.06 96.09 -132.14
CA LYS A 320 10.19 96.79 -132.75
C LYS A 320 10.65 96.13 -134.05
N HIS A 321 10.68 94.81 -134.12
CA HIS A 321 10.94 94.09 -135.37
C HIS A 321 9.79 94.25 -136.38
N ALA A 322 8.52 94.27 -135.94
CA ALA A 322 7.35 94.49 -136.81
C ALA A 322 7.30 95.93 -137.35
N LEU A 323 7.71 96.93 -136.55
CA LEU A 323 7.90 98.31 -137.01
C LEU A 323 9.10 98.42 -137.96
N SER A 324 10.20 97.71 -137.69
CA SER A 324 11.37 97.69 -138.58
C SER A 324 11.09 96.95 -139.90
N SER A 325 10.29 95.88 -139.88
CA SER A 325 9.87 95.17 -141.09
C SER A 325 8.82 95.98 -141.83
N SER A 326 7.84 96.59 -141.15
CA SER A 326 6.89 97.54 -141.77
C SER A 326 7.61 98.70 -142.45
N LEU A 327 8.63 99.29 -141.82
CA LEU A 327 9.46 100.33 -142.44
C LEU A 327 10.21 99.80 -143.67
N SER A 328 10.77 98.59 -143.60
CA SER A 328 11.43 97.94 -144.74
C SER A 328 10.45 97.61 -145.88
N THR A 329 9.23 97.17 -145.57
CA THR A 329 8.19 96.85 -146.55
C THR A 329 7.69 98.12 -147.22
N VAL A 330 7.41 99.19 -146.48
CA VAL A 330 7.01 100.48 -147.06
C VAL A 330 8.12 101.08 -147.93
N LEU A 331 9.39 100.94 -147.55
CA LEU A 331 10.52 101.34 -148.40
C LEU A 331 10.59 100.51 -149.69
N GLN A 332 10.39 99.20 -149.62
CA GLN A 332 10.44 98.32 -150.80
C GLN A 332 9.19 98.48 -151.69
N GLU A 333 8.02 98.78 -151.12
CA GLU A 333 6.82 99.22 -151.85
C GLU A 333 7.08 100.55 -152.59
N CYS A 334 7.88 101.47 -152.04
CA CYS A 334 8.30 102.71 -152.72
C CYS A 334 9.35 102.51 -153.83
N GLU A 335 9.91 101.30 -153.97
CA GLU A 335 10.77 100.91 -155.09
C GLU A 335 9.96 100.13 -156.14
N VAL A 336 9.18 99.13 -155.73
CA VAL A 336 8.30 98.35 -156.62
C VAL A 336 7.25 99.24 -157.32
N LEU A 337 6.70 100.26 -156.64
CA LEU A 337 5.77 101.22 -157.25
C LEU A 337 6.43 102.20 -158.24
N LYS A 338 7.75 102.18 -158.41
CA LYS A 338 8.44 102.86 -159.52
C LYS A 338 8.63 101.91 -160.69
N GLU A 339 9.15 100.71 -160.44
CA GLU A 339 9.37 99.68 -161.47
C GLU A 339 8.04 99.34 -162.18
N GLN A 340 6.93 99.22 -161.44
CA GLN A 340 5.60 98.96 -162.03
C GLN A 340 5.02 100.13 -162.84
N VAL A 341 5.53 101.35 -162.71
CA VAL A 341 5.14 102.49 -163.56
C VAL A 341 5.94 102.50 -164.88
N GLU A 342 7.14 101.92 -164.88
CA GLU A 342 7.98 101.78 -166.07
C GLU A 342 7.55 100.55 -166.90
N GLU A 343 7.27 99.39 -166.28
CA GLU A 343 6.80 98.18 -166.98
C GLU A 343 5.42 98.34 -167.66
N GLU A 344 4.45 99.01 -167.01
CA GLU A 344 3.11 99.26 -167.60
C GLU A 344 3.13 100.22 -168.80
N GLN A 345 4.20 101.01 -168.96
CA GLN A 345 4.37 101.91 -170.10
C GLN A 345 4.97 101.19 -171.33
N GLU A 346 5.69 100.08 -171.13
CA GLU A 346 6.23 99.24 -172.21
C GLU A 346 5.26 98.11 -172.62
N SER A 347 4.64 97.42 -171.66
CA SER A 347 3.73 96.28 -171.92
C SER A 347 2.57 96.66 -172.87
N LYS A 348 2.07 97.89 -172.71
CA LYS A 348 1.02 98.54 -173.49
C LYS A 348 1.39 98.76 -174.96
N GLN A 349 2.66 98.92 -175.28
CA GLN A 349 3.13 99.14 -176.66
C GLN A 349 3.33 97.82 -177.42
N GLU A 350 3.83 96.78 -176.74
CA GLU A 350 4.06 95.47 -177.39
C GLU A 350 2.74 94.72 -177.65
N LEU A 351 1.75 94.80 -176.75
CA LEU A 351 0.44 94.16 -176.93
C LEU A 351 -0.33 94.67 -178.16
N GLN A 352 -0.16 95.95 -178.53
CA GLN A 352 -0.81 96.52 -179.72
C GLN A 352 -0.18 96.03 -181.04
N ARG A 353 1.01 95.41 -180.97
CA ARG A 353 1.79 94.93 -182.12
C ARG A 353 1.58 93.44 -182.42
N LEU A 354 1.25 92.64 -181.40
CA LEU A 354 1.11 91.18 -181.54
C LEU A 354 -0.18 90.74 -182.25
N VAL A 355 -1.29 91.43 -182.02
CA VAL A 355 -2.63 91.12 -182.59
C VAL A 355 -2.63 91.13 -184.12
N SER A 356 -1.80 91.97 -184.73
CA SER A 356 -1.65 92.08 -186.19
C SER A 356 -1.02 90.84 -186.86
N LYS A 357 -0.32 89.99 -186.10
CA LYS A 357 0.52 88.91 -186.67
C LYS A 357 -0.18 87.55 -186.74
N LEU A 358 -1.09 87.26 -185.80
CA LEU A 358 -1.78 85.97 -185.71
C LEU A 358 -2.79 85.73 -186.85
N ASN A 359 -3.22 86.77 -187.57
CA ASN A 359 -4.13 86.62 -188.72
C ASN A 359 -3.46 86.04 -189.98
N SER A 360 -2.12 86.05 -190.09
CA SER A 360 -1.40 85.49 -191.27
C SER A 360 -1.06 83.99 -191.18
N GLU A 361 -1.10 83.39 -189.99
CA GLU A 361 -0.64 81.99 -189.80
C GLU A 361 -1.77 80.97 -190.07
N LYS A 362 -3.03 81.41 -189.97
CA LYS A 362 -4.25 80.61 -190.21
C LYS A 362 -4.39 80.08 -191.64
N THR A 363 -3.64 80.63 -192.59
CA THR A 363 -3.58 80.18 -193.99
C THR A 363 -2.48 79.14 -194.28
N HIS A 364 -1.47 79.00 -193.42
CA HIS A 364 -0.33 78.10 -193.69
C HIS A 364 -0.61 76.64 -193.31
N TRP A 365 -1.34 76.40 -192.22
CA TRP A 365 -1.62 75.04 -191.72
C TRP A 365 -2.68 74.25 -192.52
N ARG A 366 -3.32 74.88 -193.51
CA ARG A 366 -4.38 74.24 -194.33
C ARG A 366 -3.83 73.25 -195.37
N THR A 367 -2.51 73.10 -195.50
CA THR A 367 -1.86 72.29 -196.56
C THR A 367 -0.89 71.22 -196.03
N LYS A 368 -0.97 70.81 -194.75
CA LYS A 368 0.00 69.89 -194.12
C LYS A 368 -0.57 68.71 -193.32
N HIS A 369 -1.89 68.50 -193.28
CA HIS A 369 -2.52 67.42 -192.51
C HIS A 369 -3.43 66.47 -193.32
N GLU A 370 -3.37 66.54 -194.65
CA GLU A 370 -4.26 65.79 -195.55
C GLU A 370 -3.73 64.39 -195.94
N THR A 371 -2.68 63.87 -195.27
CA THR A 371 -1.96 62.66 -195.71
C THR A 371 -1.69 61.53 -194.68
N ASP A 372 -1.88 61.73 -193.37
CA ASP A 372 -1.42 60.74 -192.35
C ASP A 372 -2.53 60.10 -191.47
N ALA A 373 -3.81 60.44 -191.66
CA ALA A 373 -4.86 60.20 -190.65
C ALA A 373 -5.75 58.95 -190.85
N ILE A 374 -5.30 57.89 -191.56
CA ILE A 374 -6.20 56.83 -192.08
C ILE A 374 -5.92 55.38 -191.57
N GLN A 375 -4.84 55.08 -190.82
CA GLN A 375 -4.42 53.68 -190.57
C GLN A 375 -4.37 53.16 -189.11
N HIS A 376 -4.96 53.83 -188.11
CA HIS A 376 -4.77 53.47 -186.68
C HIS A 376 -6.04 53.28 -185.82
N ALA A 377 -7.23 53.11 -186.39
CA ALA A 377 -8.46 52.90 -185.61
C ALA A 377 -8.51 51.52 -184.90
N ASP A 378 -8.33 50.42 -185.64
CA ASP A 378 -8.82 49.09 -185.24
C ASP A 378 -8.09 48.46 -184.04
N LYS A 379 -6.87 48.90 -183.71
CA LYS A 379 -6.07 48.32 -182.62
C LYS A 379 -6.49 48.77 -181.22
N LEU A 380 -7.30 49.83 -181.11
CA LEU A 380 -7.61 50.45 -179.82
C LEU A 380 -8.75 49.71 -179.08
N GLU A 381 -9.75 49.22 -179.82
CA GLU A 381 -10.97 48.64 -179.24
C GLU A 381 -10.75 47.29 -178.54
N ASP A 382 -9.82 46.47 -179.06
CA ASP A 382 -9.50 45.15 -178.52
C ASP A 382 -8.80 45.21 -177.14
N THR A 383 -8.09 46.31 -176.86
CA THR A 383 -7.45 46.54 -175.55
C THR A 383 -8.47 46.85 -174.47
N ARG A 384 -9.54 47.59 -174.81
CA ARG A 384 -10.59 48.01 -173.89
C ARG A 384 -11.35 46.83 -173.29
N LYS A 385 -11.66 45.80 -174.10
CA LYS A 385 -12.39 44.59 -173.64
C LYS A 385 -11.58 43.79 -172.60
N LYS A 386 -10.26 43.69 -172.78
CA LYS A 386 -9.34 42.95 -171.87
C LYS A 386 -9.09 43.65 -170.53
N LEU A 387 -9.35 44.95 -170.44
CA LEU A 387 -9.28 45.71 -169.19
C LEU A 387 -10.57 45.58 -168.38
N ALA A 388 -11.74 45.50 -169.04
CA ALA A 388 -13.02 45.36 -168.37
C ALA A 388 -13.15 44.04 -167.58
N THR A 389 -12.74 42.90 -168.15
CA THR A 389 -12.80 41.60 -167.45
C THR A 389 -11.89 41.57 -166.22
N ARG A 390 -10.69 42.16 -166.31
CA ARG A 390 -9.75 42.27 -165.19
C ARG A 390 -10.22 43.19 -164.07
N LEU A 391 -11.08 44.17 -164.37
CA LEU A 391 -11.69 45.00 -163.34
C LEU A 391 -12.70 44.18 -162.53
N GLN A 392 -13.60 43.45 -163.21
CA GLN A 392 -14.59 42.60 -162.56
C GLN A 392 -13.93 41.48 -161.72
N GLU A 393 -12.89 40.82 -162.24
CA GLU A 393 -12.11 39.82 -161.48
C GLU A 393 -11.50 40.39 -160.18
N ALA A 394 -11.14 41.69 -160.17
CA ALA A 394 -10.61 42.36 -158.99
C ALA A 394 -11.73 42.81 -158.02
N GLU A 395 -12.87 43.27 -158.54
CA GLU A 395 -14.04 43.66 -157.75
C GLU A 395 -14.64 42.45 -156.99
N GLU A 396 -14.83 41.32 -157.68
CA GLU A 396 -15.28 40.05 -157.06
C GLU A 396 -14.29 39.56 -155.97
N ALA A 397 -12.99 39.75 -156.16
CA ALA A 397 -11.98 39.43 -155.16
C ALA A 397 -12.02 40.37 -153.94
N VAL A 398 -12.31 41.66 -154.13
CA VAL A 398 -12.51 42.62 -153.03
C VAL A 398 -13.76 42.25 -152.22
N GLU A 399 -14.90 42.00 -152.85
CA GLU A 399 -16.12 41.56 -152.14
C GLU A 399 -15.89 40.26 -151.34
N ALA A 400 -15.20 39.28 -151.94
CA ALA A 400 -14.88 38.02 -151.27
C ALA A 400 -13.92 38.16 -150.07
N THR A 401 -13.05 39.18 -150.06
CA THR A 401 -12.22 39.50 -148.87
C THR A 401 -13.00 40.30 -147.83
N GLN A 402 -13.81 41.26 -148.25
CA GLN A 402 -14.64 42.07 -147.33
C GLN A 402 -15.70 41.23 -146.60
N ALA A 403 -16.30 40.23 -147.28
CA ALA A 403 -17.17 39.24 -146.66
C ALA A 403 -16.46 38.39 -145.57
N LYS A 404 -15.18 38.06 -145.77
CA LYS A 404 -14.34 37.37 -144.76
C LYS A 404 -13.98 38.29 -143.59
N CYS A 405 -13.67 39.56 -143.83
CA CYS A 405 -13.46 40.52 -142.75
C CYS A 405 -14.73 40.67 -141.88
N LEU A 406 -15.91 40.79 -142.50
CA LEU A 406 -17.19 40.87 -141.79
C LEU A 406 -17.56 39.61 -141.01
N SER A 407 -17.12 38.41 -141.44
CA SER A 407 -17.33 37.18 -140.65
C SER A 407 -16.35 37.08 -139.47
N LEU A 408 -15.09 37.52 -139.64
CA LEU A 408 -14.09 37.60 -138.56
C LEU A 408 -14.43 38.67 -137.51
N GLU A 409 -14.99 39.82 -137.92
CA GLU A 409 -15.47 40.85 -136.98
C GLU A 409 -16.58 40.30 -136.08
N LYS A 410 -17.50 39.49 -136.64
CA LYS A 410 -18.58 38.82 -135.90
C LYS A 410 -18.07 37.73 -134.95
N THR A 411 -17.07 36.93 -135.36
CA THR A 411 -16.49 35.93 -134.44
C THR A 411 -15.68 36.58 -133.32
N LYS A 412 -14.96 37.67 -133.60
CA LYS A 412 -14.30 38.52 -132.60
C LYS A 412 -15.29 39.10 -131.59
N GLN A 413 -16.40 39.69 -132.04
CA GLN A 413 -17.45 40.22 -131.16
C GLN A 413 -18.06 39.14 -130.26
N ARG A 414 -18.36 37.94 -130.81
CA ARG A 414 -18.84 36.80 -130.01
C ARG A 414 -17.83 36.37 -128.95
N LEU A 415 -16.56 36.18 -129.34
CA LEU A 415 -15.50 35.76 -128.42
C LEU A 415 -15.23 36.82 -127.34
N GLN A 416 -15.38 38.10 -127.65
CA GLN A 416 -15.26 39.17 -126.66
C GLN A 416 -16.41 39.12 -125.64
N GLY A 417 -17.66 38.92 -126.09
CA GLY A 417 -18.79 38.70 -125.17
C GLY A 417 -18.63 37.47 -124.28
N GLU A 418 -18.14 36.36 -124.85
CA GLU A 418 -17.84 35.12 -124.09
C GLU A 418 -16.74 35.35 -123.03
N VAL A 419 -15.75 36.21 -123.30
CA VAL A 419 -14.74 36.61 -122.29
C VAL A 419 -15.33 37.54 -121.23
N GLU A 420 -16.17 38.51 -121.60
CA GLU A 420 -16.83 39.43 -120.67
C GLU A 420 -17.77 38.68 -119.71
N GLU A 421 -18.53 37.70 -120.19
CA GLU A 421 -19.35 36.79 -119.36
C GLU A 421 -18.50 35.94 -118.41
N LEU A 422 -17.39 35.35 -118.89
CA LEU A 422 -16.49 34.55 -118.05
C LEU A 422 -15.77 35.39 -116.98
N CYS A 423 -15.43 36.65 -117.26
CA CYS A 423 -14.91 37.58 -116.26
C CYS A 423 -15.93 37.85 -115.16
N ILE A 424 -17.19 38.14 -115.53
CA ILE A 424 -18.28 38.38 -114.59
C ILE A 424 -18.54 37.14 -113.70
N ASP A 425 -18.50 35.93 -114.25
CA ASP A 425 -18.69 34.71 -113.48
C ASP A 425 -17.48 34.36 -112.59
N LEU A 426 -16.26 34.71 -113.00
CA LEU A 426 -15.08 34.63 -112.14
C LEU A 426 -15.15 35.60 -110.95
N GLU A 427 -15.63 36.82 -111.17
CA GLU A 427 -15.87 37.81 -110.09
C GLU A 427 -16.94 37.32 -109.11
N LYS A 428 -18.07 36.78 -109.60
CA LYS A 428 -19.09 36.14 -108.77
C LYS A 428 -18.49 35.00 -107.94
N ALA A 429 -17.75 34.09 -108.57
CA ALA A 429 -17.12 32.96 -107.90
C ALA A 429 -16.12 33.41 -106.82
N SER A 430 -15.29 34.41 -107.10
CA SER A 430 -14.36 35.01 -106.15
C SER A 430 -15.08 35.65 -104.96
N SER A 431 -16.15 36.42 -105.21
CA SER A 431 -16.97 37.02 -104.14
C SER A 431 -17.65 35.97 -103.25
N CYS A 432 -18.09 34.85 -103.85
CA CYS A 432 -18.66 33.72 -103.13
C CYS A 432 -17.61 33.01 -102.25
N GLY A 433 -16.41 32.77 -102.78
CA GLY A 433 -15.27 32.25 -102.02
C GLY A 433 -14.95 33.11 -100.80
N GLN A 434 -14.75 34.42 -101.00
CA GLN A 434 -14.50 35.36 -99.90
C GLN A 434 -15.64 35.41 -98.86
N ALA A 435 -16.89 35.17 -99.27
CA ALA A 435 -18.03 35.11 -98.35
C ALA A 435 -18.10 33.77 -97.58
N LEU A 436 -17.58 32.69 -98.15
CA LEU A 436 -17.41 31.40 -97.48
C LEU A 436 -16.22 31.42 -96.52
N ASP A 437 -15.07 31.95 -96.91
CA ASP A 437 -13.89 32.11 -96.05
C ASP A 437 -14.23 32.89 -94.77
N LYS A 438 -14.95 34.01 -94.91
CA LYS A 438 -15.41 34.82 -93.78
C LYS A 438 -16.37 34.06 -92.86
N LYS A 439 -17.23 33.18 -93.41
CA LYS A 439 -18.10 32.30 -92.61
C LYS A 439 -17.32 31.19 -91.92
N GLN A 440 -16.34 30.60 -92.59
CA GLN A 440 -15.44 29.60 -92.02
C GLN A 440 -14.67 30.18 -90.84
N GLN A 441 -14.03 31.35 -90.99
CA GLN A 441 -13.31 32.02 -89.89
C GLN A 441 -14.22 32.35 -88.69
N VAL A 442 -15.48 32.73 -88.92
CA VAL A 442 -16.46 32.97 -87.84
C VAL A 442 -16.84 31.65 -87.14
N LEU A 443 -17.04 30.56 -87.88
CA LEU A 443 -17.35 29.24 -87.31
C LEU A 443 -16.15 28.63 -86.58
N GLU A 444 -14.93 28.77 -87.13
CA GLU A 444 -13.68 28.36 -86.49
C GLU A 444 -13.45 29.12 -85.19
N LYS A 445 -13.69 30.44 -85.18
CA LYS A 445 -13.65 31.24 -83.95
C LYS A 445 -14.69 30.73 -82.94
N GLN A 446 -15.96 30.60 -83.33
CA GLN A 446 -17.01 30.11 -82.42
C GLN A 446 -16.68 28.73 -81.86
N LEU A 447 -16.10 27.84 -82.67
CA LEU A 447 -15.67 26.51 -82.24
C LEU A 447 -14.44 26.54 -81.32
N GLY A 448 -13.58 27.55 -81.46
CA GLY A 448 -12.53 27.88 -80.49
C GLY A 448 -13.11 28.40 -79.17
N ASP A 449 -13.98 29.42 -79.23
CA ASP A 449 -14.67 30.00 -78.07
C ASP A 449 -15.43 28.91 -77.26
N TRP A 450 -16.09 27.95 -77.94
CA TRP A 450 -16.75 26.81 -77.30
C TRP A 450 -15.78 25.75 -76.75
N LYS A 451 -14.63 25.50 -77.40
CA LYS A 451 -13.60 24.58 -76.87
C LYS A 451 -13.00 25.13 -75.58
N GLN A 452 -12.56 26.38 -75.58
CA GLN A 452 -12.05 27.06 -74.39
C GLN A 452 -13.08 26.97 -73.25
N LYS A 453 -14.37 27.22 -73.53
CA LYS A 453 -15.42 27.14 -72.52
C LYS A 453 -15.66 25.72 -71.97
N CYS A 454 -15.46 24.69 -72.78
CA CYS A 454 -15.47 23.30 -72.31
C CYS A 454 -14.24 22.98 -71.45
N GLU A 455 -13.06 23.49 -71.81
CA GLU A 455 -11.81 23.32 -71.05
C GLU A 455 -11.89 24.05 -69.69
N GLU A 456 -12.46 25.26 -69.66
CA GLU A 456 -12.76 26.02 -68.44
C GLU A 456 -13.71 25.25 -67.50
N LEU A 457 -14.81 24.69 -68.04
CA LEU A 457 -15.77 23.89 -67.26
C LEU A 457 -15.18 22.58 -66.74
N VAL A 458 -14.26 21.94 -67.50
CA VAL A 458 -13.54 20.75 -67.01
C VAL A 458 -12.61 21.13 -65.85
N ALA A 459 -11.85 22.23 -65.97
CA ALA A 459 -10.98 22.71 -64.90
C ALA A 459 -11.77 23.10 -63.63
N GLU A 460 -12.94 23.72 -63.77
CA GLU A 460 -13.85 24.04 -62.66
C GLU A 460 -14.37 22.78 -61.96
N VAL A 461 -14.77 21.75 -62.73
CA VAL A 461 -15.20 20.45 -62.19
C VAL A 461 -14.04 19.70 -61.50
N GLU A 462 -12.82 19.74 -62.03
CA GLU A 462 -11.64 19.17 -61.39
C GLU A 462 -11.29 19.91 -60.09
N GLY A 463 -11.44 21.24 -60.06
CA GLY A 463 -11.34 22.07 -58.86
C GLY A 463 -12.34 21.63 -57.77
N CYS A 464 -13.63 21.61 -58.09
CA CYS A 464 -14.69 21.15 -57.19
C CYS A 464 -14.45 19.72 -56.67
N GLN A 465 -13.96 18.80 -57.51
CA GLN A 465 -13.60 17.44 -57.06
C GLN A 465 -12.39 17.43 -56.12
N LYS A 466 -11.39 18.28 -56.35
CA LYS A 466 -10.21 18.40 -55.50
C LYS A 466 -10.58 18.97 -54.13
N GLU A 467 -11.41 20.01 -54.09
CA GLU A 467 -11.95 20.60 -52.86
C GLU A 467 -12.81 19.61 -52.08
N SER A 468 -13.70 18.86 -52.75
CA SER A 468 -14.49 17.80 -52.11
C SER A 468 -13.61 16.70 -51.47
N ARG A 469 -12.52 16.28 -52.14
CA ARG A 469 -11.54 15.33 -51.57
C ARG A 469 -10.76 15.94 -50.40
N GLN A 470 -10.43 17.23 -50.45
CA GLN A 470 -9.79 17.95 -49.36
C GLN A 470 -10.73 18.03 -48.13
N HIS A 471 -11.97 18.49 -48.30
CA HIS A 471 -12.94 18.55 -47.20
C HIS A 471 -13.29 17.17 -46.63
N THR A 472 -13.29 16.11 -47.45
CA THR A 472 -13.41 14.72 -46.96
C THR A 472 -12.23 14.34 -46.05
N SER A 473 -11.02 14.78 -46.40
CA SER A 473 -9.79 14.55 -45.62
C SER A 473 -9.73 15.39 -44.35
N GLU A 474 -10.23 16.63 -44.39
CA GLU A 474 -10.37 17.52 -43.22
C GLU A 474 -11.43 16.98 -42.24
N LEU A 475 -12.57 16.51 -42.76
CA LEU A 475 -13.63 15.86 -41.97
C LEU A 475 -13.16 14.55 -41.33
N PHE A 476 -12.27 13.79 -41.99
CA PHE A 476 -11.63 12.63 -41.37
C PHE A 476 -10.73 13.03 -40.19
N LYS A 477 -9.83 14.01 -40.37
CA LYS A 477 -8.99 14.54 -39.29
C LYS A 477 -9.80 15.10 -38.12
N LEU A 478 -10.91 15.78 -38.41
CA LEU A 478 -11.81 16.34 -37.39
C LEU A 478 -12.55 15.24 -36.62
N LYS A 479 -12.86 14.10 -37.26
CA LYS A 479 -13.38 12.91 -36.56
C LYS A 479 -12.34 12.29 -35.66
N THR A 480 -11.12 12.04 -36.15
CA THR A 480 -10.04 11.46 -35.34
C THR A 480 -9.73 12.32 -34.11
N THR A 481 -9.60 13.64 -34.27
CA THR A 481 -9.36 14.56 -33.14
C THR A 481 -10.55 14.67 -32.18
N TYR A 482 -11.79 14.48 -32.66
CA TYR A 482 -12.98 14.38 -31.80
C TYR A 482 -13.06 13.04 -31.04
N GLU A 483 -12.65 11.94 -31.68
CA GLU A 483 -12.54 10.61 -31.06
C GLU A 483 -11.44 10.60 -29.99
N GLU A 484 -10.25 11.15 -30.28
CA GLU A 484 -9.18 11.41 -29.30
C GLU A 484 -9.67 12.29 -28.12
N SER A 485 -10.47 13.33 -28.41
CA SER A 485 -11.06 14.19 -27.37
C SER A 485 -12.05 13.45 -26.47
N LEU A 486 -12.81 12.48 -27.02
CA LEU A 486 -13.70 11.62 -26.24
C LEU A 486 -12.92 10.64 -25.38
N GLU A 487 -11.87 10.01 -25.91
CA GLU A 487 -11.01 9.10 -25.14
C GLU A 487 -10.33 9.82 -23.96
N GLN A 488 -9.82 11.04 -24.18
CA GLN A 488 -9.28 11.90 -23.11
C GLN A 488 -10.35 12.26 -22.07
N LEU A 489 -11.57 12.60 -22.50
CA LEU A 489 -12.68 12.92 -21.60
C LEU A 489 -13.15 11.69 -20.80
N GLU A 490 -13.07 10.49 -21.37
CA GLU A 490 -13.30 9.26 -20.62
C GLU A 490 -12.15 8.93 -19.66
N ALA A 491 -10.88 9.18 -20.02
CA ALA A 491 -9.74 9.02 -19.12
C ALA A 491 -9.88 9.93 -17.89
N LEU A 492 -10.16 11.22 -18.10
CA LEU A 492 -10.44 12.17 -17.04
C LEU A 492 -11.65 11.77 -16.17
N ARG A 493 -12.68 11.12 -16.74
CA ARG A 493 -13.80 10.55 -15.96
C ARG A 493 -13.38 9.35 -15.10
N ARG A 494 -12.49 8.49 -15.60
CA ARG A 494 -11.93 7.36 -14.83
C ARG A 494 -11.08 7.88 -13.68
N GLU A 495 -10.17 8.81 -13.94
CA GLU A 495 -9.35 9.48 -12.93
C GLU A 495 -10.20 10.20 -11.89
N ASN A 496 -11.20 10.99 -12.30
CA ASN A 496 -12.09 11.68 -11.37
C ASN A 496 -12.88 10.70 -10.48
N LYS A 497 -13.26 9.53 -11.01
CA LYS A 497 -13.87 8.46 -10.21
C LYS A 497 -12.89 7.84 -9.22
N VAL A 498 -11.64 7.57 -9.62
CA VAL A 498 -10.59 7.10 -8.70
C VAL A 498 -10.36 8.13 -7.58
N TYR A 499 -10.24 9.41 -7.89
CA TYR A 499 -10.11 10.47 -6.88
C TYR A 499 -11.34 10.59 -5.96
N GLN A 500 -12.56 10.30 -6.45
CA GLN A 500 -13.74 10.22 -5.59
C GLN A 500 -13.70 9.01 -4.64
N GLU A 501 -13.18 7.87 -5.11
CA GLU A 501 -13.00 6.66 -4.30
C GLU A 501 -11.88 6.86 -3.26
N GLU A 502 -10.74 7.44 -3.64
CA GLU A 502 -9.66 7.84 -2.71
C GLU A 502 -10.13 8.85 -1.65
N VAL A 503 -10.95 9.84 -2.03
CA VAL A 503 -11.51 10.80 -1.07
C VAL A 503 -12.51 10.15 -0.11
N ALA A 504 -13.28 9.15 -0.56
CA ALA A 504 -14.13 8.36 0.31
C ALA A 504 -13.30 7.52 1.29
N ASP A 505 -12.32 6.76 0.80
CA ASP A 505 -11.42 5.93 1.63
C ASP A 505 -10.65 6.77 2.66
N LEU A 506 -10.18 7.96 2.30
CA LEU A 506 -9.52 8.89 3.23
C LEU A 506 -10.50 9.50 4.26
N THR A 507 -11.77 9.70 3.87
CA THR A 507 -12.82 10.17 4.80
C THR A 507 -13.19 9.10 5.81
N ASP A 508 -13.29 7.84 5.40
CA ASP A 508 -13.55 6.70 6.30
C ASP A 508 -12.32 6.40 7.18
N GLN A 509 -11.09 6.52 6.68
CA GLN A 509 -9.87 6.48 7.49
C GLN A 509 -9.80 7.61 8.53
N LEU A 510 -10.28 8.82 8.20
CA LEU A 510 -10.42 9.92 9.17
C LEU A 510 -11.52 9.62 10.22
N SER A 511 -12.61 8.98 9.82
CA SER A 511 -13.69 8.54 10.71
C SER A 511 -13.21 7.48 11.71
N ASP A 512 -12.51 6.44 11.24
CA ASP A 512 -11.92 5.40 12.08
C ASP A 512 -10.73 5.91 12.91
N GLY A 513 -9.93 6.83 12.37
CA GLY A 513 -8.94 7.59 13.12
C GLY A 513 -9.57 8.37 14.29
N GLY A 514 -10.75 8.98 14.07
CA GLY A 514 -11.53 9.62 15.13
C GLY A 514 -11.98 8.66 16.23
N LYS A 515 -12.43 7.45 15.87
CA LYS A 515 -12.79 6.38 16.83
C LYS A 515 -11.56 5.95 17.63
N SER A 516 -10.45 5.65 16.95
CA SER A 516 -9.16 5.28 17.54
C SER A 516 -8.64 6.35 18.52
N VAL A 517 -8.71 7.64 18.17
CA VAL A 517 -8.37 8.75 19.07
C VAL A 517 -9.28 8.79 20.31
N HIS A 518 -10.58 8.50 20.17
CA HIS A 518 -11.50 8.41 21.30
C HIS A 518 -11.19 7.22 22.23
N GLU A 519 -10.86 6.06 21.67
CA GLU A 519 -10.45 4.87 22.41
C GLU A 519 -9.09 5.09 23.12
N LEU A 520 -8.13 5.72 22.46
CA LEU A 520 -6.85 6.13 23.04
C LEU A 520 -7.04 7.18 24.15
N GLN A 521 -7.96 8.14 24.00
CA GLN A 521 -8.30 9.08 25.08
C GLN A 521 -8.95 8.38 26.28
N LYS A 522 -9.79 7.35 26.04
CA LYS A 522 -10.40 6.53 27.10
C LYS A 522 -9.37 5.65 27.82
N ALA A 523 -8.46 5.03 27.07
CA ALA A 523 -7.34 4.25 27.60
C ALA A 523 -6.37 5.15 28.38
N LYS A 524 -6.04 6.34 27.86
CA LYS A 524 -5.22 7.34 28.56
C LYS A 524 -5.84 7.70 29.91
N LYS A 525 -7.14 8.05 29.96
CA LYS A 525 -7.81 8.36 31.23
C LYS A 525 -7.80 7.20 32.22
N LYS A 526 -7.92 5.95 31.75
CA LYS A 526 -7.80 4.77 32.61
C LYS A 526 -6.39 4.63 33.19
N ILE A 527 -5.35 4.83 32.37
CA ILE A 527 -3.94 4.80 32.81
C ILE A 527 -3.62 5.99 33.73
N GLU A 528 -4.22 7.16 33.52
CA GLU A 528 -4.10 8.33 34.41
C GLU A 528 -4.71 8.02 35.80
N MET A 529 -5.88 7.38 35.86
CA MET A 529 -6.47 6.90 37.12
C MET A 529 -5.65 5.79 37.78
N GLU A 530 -5.21 4.77 37.04
CA GLU A 530 -4.34 3.70 37.56
C GLU A 530 -3.02 4.25 38.11
N LYS A 531 -2.49 5.31 37.50
CA LYS A 531 -1.29 6.03 37.98
C LYS A 531 -1.58 6.84 39.25
N GLU A 532 -2.76 7.44 39.39
CA GLU A 532 -3.18 8.13 40.63
C GLU A 532 -3.41 7.14 41.78
N GLU A 533 -4.04 5.99 41.52
CA GLU A 533 -4.23 4.89 42.49
C GLU A 533 -2.89 4.28 42.95
N LEU A 534 -1.96 4.03 42.01
CA LEU A 534 -0.62 3.55 42.33
C LEU A 534 0.23 4.60 43.07
N GLN A 535 0.03 5.89 42.78
CA GLN A 535 0.73 6.96 43.49
C GLN A 535 0.23 7.09 44.95
N ALA A 536 -1.08 7.00 45.18
CA ALA A 536 -1.63 6.99 46.54
C ALA A 536 -1.14 5.76 47.35
N SER A 537 -1.09 4.58 46.72
CA SER A 537 -0.54 3.36 47.32
C SER A 537 0.96 3.48 47.65
N LEU A 538 1.74 4.16 46.79
CA LEU A 538 3.14 4.49 47.07
C LEU A 538 3.25 5.44 48.28
N GLU A 539 2.49 6.54 48.30
CA GLU A 539 2.50 7.54 49.38
C GLU A 539 2.08 6.91 50.74
N GLU A 540 1.12 5.99 50.76
CA GLU A 540 0.78 5.19 51.96
C GLU A 540 1.94 4.26 52.39
N SER A 541 2.64 3.64 51.43
CA SER A 541 3.79 2.76 51.73
C SER A 541 5.03 3.52 52.22
N GLU A 542 5.25 4.74 51.72
CA GLU A 542 6.32 5.64 52.16
C GLU A 542 6.04 6.15 53.59
N ALA A 543 4.79 6.55 53.88
CA ALA A 543 4.38 6.91 55.24
C ALA A 543 4.50 5.72 56.22
N ALA A 544 4.21 4.49 55.78
CA ALA A 544 4.45 3.28 56.59
C ALA A 544 5.95 3.03 56.82
N LEU A 545 6.81 3.31 55.84
CA LEU A 545 8.27 3.22 55.96
C LEU A 545 8.81 4.24 56.97
N GLU A 546 8.39 5.50 56.93
CA GLU A 546 8.78 6.51 57.93
C GLU A 546 8.41 6.08 59.37
N VAL A 547 7.28 5.40 59.54
CA VAL A 547 6.84 4.84 60.83
C VAL A 547 7.71 3.67 61.31
N GLU A 548 8.31 2.88 60.41
CA GLU A 548 9.31 1.87 60.78
C GLU A 548 10.71 2.46 60.97
N GLU A 549 11.14 3.42 60.15
CA GLU A 549 12.43 4.10 60.33
C GLU A 549 12.50 4.85 61.66
N THR A 550 11.42 5.52 62.07
CA THR A 550 11.32 6.17 63.39
C THR A 550 11.33 5.17 64.55
N LYS A 551 10.82 3.94 64.37
CA LYS A 551 10.99 2.84 65.35
C LYS A 551 12.44 2.34 65.39
N VAL A 552 13.09 2.18 64.24
CA VAL A 552 14.50 1.78 64.15
C VAL A 552 15.41 2.82 64.81
N LEU A 553 15.18 4.11 64.59
CA LEU A 553 15.89 5.20 65.27
C LEU A 553 15.69 5.17 66.79
N ARG A 554 14.46 4.86 67.25
CA ARG A 554 14.16 4.67 68.68
C ARG A 554 14.92 3.49 69.27
N LEU A 555 14.92 2.34 68.60
CA LEU A 555 15.66 1.15 69.01
C LEU A 555 17.18 1.36 68.96
N GLN A 556 17.69 2.17 68.03
CA GLN A 556 19.10 2.59 68.01
C GLN A 556 19.46 3.51 69.19
N LEU A 557 18.57 4.43 69.56
CA LEU A 557 18.74 5.27 70.77
C LEU A 557 18.73 4.40 72.04
N GLU A 558 17.77 3.48 72.17
CA GLU A 558 17.69 2.53 73.30
C GLU A 558 18.93 1.61 73.35
N LEU A 559 19.42 1.13 72.21
CA LEU A 559 20.66 0.35 72.11
C LEU A 559 21.90 1.20 72.45
N SER A 560 21.94 2.47 72.06
CA SER A 560 23.03 3.40 72.39
C SER A 560 23.04 3.73 73.88
N GLN A 561 21.87 3.90 74.49
CA GLN A 561 21.72 4.12 75.92
C GLN A 561 22.10 2.86 76.72
N ALA A 562 21.70 1.67 76.27
CA ALA A 562 22.12 0.40 76.86
C ALA A 562 23.63 0.15 76.71
N LYS A 563 24.25 0.58 75.60
CA LYS A 563 25.71 0.59 75.46
C LYS A 563 26.36 1.55 76.44
N GLY A 564 25.89 2.79 76.56
CA GLY A 564 26.38 3.76 77.54
C GLY A 564 26.26 3.27 78.99
N ASP A 565 25.19 2.55 79.33
CA ASP A 565 25.03 1.92 80.65
C ASP A 565 25.95 0.70 80.87
N LEU A 566 26.30 -0.04 79.81
CA LEU A 566 27.30 -1.10 79.87
C LEU A 566 28.73 -0.55 79.93
N GLU A 567 29.05 0.48 79.15
CA GLU A 567 30.32 1.21 79.17
C GLU A 567 30.53 1.90 80.52
N ARG A 568 29.49 2.50 81.11
CA ARG A 568 29.54 3.05 82.47
C ARG A 568 29.73 1.97 83.54
N ARG A 569 29.09 0.80 83.41
CA ARG A 569 29.36 -0.35 84.30
C ARG A 569 30.76 -0.94 84.10
N LEU A 570 31.30 -0.88 82.88
CA LEU A 570 32.68 -1.25 82.60
C LEU A 570 33.63 -0.26 83.25
N GLN A 571 33.39 1.06 83.10
CA GLN A 571 34.11 2.15 83.76
C GLN A 571 34.07 1.99 85.29
N GLU A 572 32.90 1.72 85.89
CA GLU A 572 32.76 1.43 87.32
C GLU A 572 33.63 0.22 87.75
N LYS A 573 33.72 -0.84 86.92
CA LYS A 573 34.58 -2.01 87.18
C LYS A 573 36.05 -1.77 86.90
N GLU A 574 36.39 -0.92 85.93
CA GLU A 574 37.75 -0.45 85.69
C GLU A 574 38.22 0.47 86.82
N GLU A 575 37.34 1.28 87.41
CA GLU A 575 37.61 2.08 88.59
C GLU A 575 37.73 1.25 89.88
N GLU A 576 36.95 0.17 90.05
CA GLU A 576 37.19 -0.83 91.11
C GLU A 576 38.55 -1.53 90.93
N MET A 577 38.84 -1.99 89.71
CA MET A 577 40.12 -2.63 89.37
C MET A 577 41.30 -1.65 89.46
N GLU A 578 41.08 -0.36 89.20
CA GLU A 578 42.07 0.68 89.35
C GLU A 578 42.19 1.16 90.79
N ALA A 579 41.15 1.06 91.63
CA ALA A 579 41.26 1.22 93.07
C ALA A 579 42.05 0.06 93.70
N ALA A 580 41.83 -1.17 93.24
CA ALA A 580 42.64 -2.34 93.60
C ALA A 580 44.10 -2.17 93.12
N ARG A 581 44.32 -1.76 91.85
CA ARG A 581 45.66 -1.37 91.38
C ARG A 581 46.23 -0.25 92.23
N LYS A 582 45.50 0.81 92.57
CA LYS A 582 45.98 1.93 93.43
C LYS A 582 46.31 1.46 94.85
N CYS A 583 45.67 0.42 95.36
CA CYS A 583 46.04 -0.20 96.64
C CYS A 583 47.38 -0.97 96.52
N HIS A 584 47.53 -1.83 95.50
CA HIS A 584 48.79 -2.53 95.23
C HIS A 584 49.92 -1.57 94.81
N GLN A 585 49.58 -0.51 94.10
CA GLN A 585 50.48 0.57 93.66
C GLN A 585 50.94 1.39 94.85
N ARG A 586 50.13 1.67 95.88
CA ARG A 586 50.61 2.27 97.13
C ARG A 586 51.61 1.37 97.88
N ALA A 587 51.41 0.04 97.83
CA ALA A 587 52.39 -0.90 98.38
C ALA A 587 53.68 -0.93 97.55
N LEU A 588 53.57 -0.88 96.22
CA LEU A 588 54.71 -0.71 95.31
C LEU A 588 55.37 0.67 95.46
N GLU A 589 54.64 1.73 95.77
CA GLU A 589 55.14 3.09 96.00
C GLU A 589 55.84 3.21 97.34
N SER A 590 55.42 2.44 98.35
CA SER A 590 56.20 2.30 99.59
C SER A 590 57.54 1.60 99.36
N LEU A 591 57.61 0.64 98.41
CA LEU A 591 58.87 -0.01 98.00
C LEU A 591 59.68 0.87 97.04
N GLN A 592 59.01 1.61 96.15
CA GLN A 592 59.60 2.57 95.22
C GLN A 592 60.14 3.79 95.98
N ALA A 593 59.57 4.20 97.11
CA ALA A 593 60.12 5.28 97.93
C ALA A 593 61.51 4.91 98.49
N THR A 594 61.70 3.65 98.90
CA THR A 594 63.04 3.12 99.24
C THR A 594 63.98 3.08 98.02
N LEU A 595 63.46 2.72 96.83
CA LEU A 595 64.25 2.68 95.59
C LEU A 595 64.57 4.09 95.04
N ASP A 596 63.70 5.08 95.27
CA ASP A 596 63.82 6.45 94.77
C ASP A 596 64.86 7.27 95.53
N VAL A 597 65.24 6.84 96.74
CA VAL A 597 66.46 7.34 97.39
C VAL A 597 67.70 6.94 96.57
N GLU A 598 67.77 5.71 96.06
CA GLU A 598 68.86 5.27 95.18
C GLU A 598 68.75 5.86 93.76
N VAL A 599 67.53 5.97 93.21
CA VAL A 599 67.30 6.52 91.87
C VAL A 599 67.57 8.03 91.83
N LYS A 600 67.31 8.80 92.90
CA LYS A 600 67.70 10.22 92.96
C LYS A 600 69.21 10.41 92.77
N GLY A 601 70.03 9.56 93.37
CA GLY A 601 71.49 9.54 93.14
C GLY A 601 71.91 9.21 91.70
N LYS A 602 71.06 8.51 90.92
CA LYS A 602 71.27 8.24 89.49
C LYS A 602 70.66 9.31 88.56
N ALA A 603 69.58 9.96 88.99
CA ALA A 603 68.79 10.87 88.18
C ALA A 603 69.49 12.21 87.88
N GLU A 604 70.36 12.68 88.78
CA GLU A 604 71.14 13.91 88.56
C GLU A 604 72.16 13.73 87.42
N GLY A 605 72.86 12.59 87.36
CA GLY A 605 73.75 12.26 86.24
C GLY A 605 73.03 12.09 84.90
N LEU A 606 71.79 11.59 84.90
CA LEU A 606 71.03 11.30 83.67
C LEU A 606 70.43 12.57 83.04
N LYS A 607 70.15 13.62 83.84
CA LYS A 607 69.67 14.92 83.34
C LYS A 607 70.68 15.63 82.45
N LEU A 608 71.98 15.46 82.70
CA LEU A 608 73.03 16.08 81.87
C LEU A 608 73.09 15.47 80.47
N LYS A 609 72.88 14.15 80.35
CA LYS A 609 72.98 13.39 79.10
C LYS A 609 71.86 13.75 78.11
N LYS A 610 70.60 13.72 78.57
CA LYS A 610 69.43 13.87 77.68
C LYS A 610 69.31 15.24 77.01
N LYS A 611 69.97 16.29 77.53
CA LYS A 611 69.95 17.61 76.89
C LYS A 611 70.77 17.63 75.60
N LEU A 612 71.92 16.95 75.58
CA LEU A 612 72.80 16.84 74.41
C LEU A 612 72.24 15.91 73.32
N GLU A 613 71.34 14.99 73.70
CA GLU A 613 70.67 14.07 72.76
C GLU A 613 69.49 14.74 72.03
N ALA A 614 68.96 15.85 72.53
CA ALA A 614 67.87 16.58 71.88
C ALA A 614 68.39 17.45 70.72
N ASP A 615 69.40 18.28 70.98
CA ASP A 615 69.93 19.29 70.05
C ASP A 615 70.48 18.69 68.74
N ILE A 616 70.84 17.39 68.73
CA ILE A 616 71.36 16.68 67.55
C ILE A 616 70.23 16.26 66.60
N ASN A 617 69.15 15.66 67.12
CA ASN A 617 68.08 15.06 66.30
C ASN A 617 67.29 16.10 65.50
N GLU A 618 67.16 17.34 66.00
CA GLU A 618 66.40 18.39 65.29
C GLU A 618 67.17 18.98 64.10
N LEU A 619 68.50 18.90 64.09
CA LEU A 619 69.33 19.36 62.96
C LEU A 619 69.31 18.38 61.79
N GLU A 620 69.24 17.08 62.05
CA GLU A 620 69.22 16.04 61.00
C GLU A 620 67.92 16.09 60.18
N LEU A 621 66.77 16.30 60.84
CA LEU A 621 65.45 16.33 60.19
C LEU A 621 65.29 17.48 59.17
N GLN A 622 65.91 18.63 59.43
CA GLN A 622 65.76 19.81 58.54
C GLN A 622 66.49 19.63 57.20
N VAL A 623 67.57 18.85 57.14
CA VAL A 623 68.39 18.68 55.92
C VAL A 623 67.68 17.81 54.86
N GLU A 624 66.93 16.79 55.28
CA GLU A 624 66.18 15.91 54.35
C GLU A 624 64.98 16.61 53.69
N LEU A 625 64.33 17.54 54.39
CA LEU A 625 63.15 18.24 53.88
C LEU A 625 63.51 19.23 52.74
N PHE A 626 64.58 20.00 52.90
CA PHE A 626 65.02 20.95 51.87
C PHE A 626 65.55 20.26 50.60
N THR A 627 66.17 19.09 50.71
CA THR A 627 66.73 18.37 49.55
C THR A 627 65.65 17.75 48.66
N LYS A 628 64.54 17.25 49.21
CA LYS A 628 63.41 16.72 48.42
C LYS A 628 62.66 17.82 47.66
N SER A 629 62.27 18.91 48.34
CA SER A 629 61.45 19.97 47.73
C SER A 629 62.11 20.63 46.50
N ASN A 630 63.42 20.84 46.53
CA ASN A 630 64.14 21.53 45.45
C ASN A 630 64.19 20.74 44.13
N ALA A 631 64.08 19.40 44.21
CA ALA A 631 64.15 18.51 43.04
C ALA A 631 62.87 18.54 42.17
N GLU A 632 61.71 18.84 42.77
CA GLU A 632 60.42 18.78 42.10
C GLU A 632 60.08 20.09 41.36
N LEU A 633 60.35 21.24 42.00
CA LEU A 633 60.16 22.57 41.41
C LEU A 633 60.96 22.74 40.10
N SER A 634 62.17 22.19 40.04
CA SER A 634 63.05 22.23 38.87
C SER A 634 62.46 21.50 37.63
N LYS A 635 61.63 20.47 37.84
CA LYS A 635 60.95 19.76 36.74
C LYS A 635 59.74 20.54 36.20
N SER A 636 59.00 21.23 37.07
CA SER A 636 57.81 22.00 36.68
C SER A 636 58.16 23.17 35.74
N SER A 637 59.19 23.96 36.10
CA SER A 637 59.64 25.15 35.35
C SER A 637 59.93 24.87 33.87
N LYS A 638 60.59 23.75 33.57
CA LYS A 638 60.95 23.36 32.19
C LYS A 638 59.76 23.05 31.29
N LYS A 639 58.61 22.66 31.86
CA LYS A 639 57.41 22.33 31.07
C LYS A 639 56.70 23.59 30.58
N MET A 640 56.62 24.63 31.41
CA MET A 640 56.03 25.92 31.03
C MET A 640 56.87 26.69 30.02
N GLN A 641 58.20 26.55 30.04
CA GLN A 641 59.09 27.16 29.04
C GLN A 641 58.87 26.67 27.60
N LEU A 642 58.24 25.50 27.39
CA LEU A 642 57.99 24.98 26.04
C LEU A 642 56.79 25.67 25.37
N GLN A 643 55.67 25.79 26.09
CA GLN A 643 54.42 26.36 25.56
C GLN A 643 54.53 27.84 25.17
N ILE A 644 55.48 28.57 25.78
CA ILE A 644 55.77 29.97 25.41
C ILE A 644 56.34 30.08 23.99
N LYS A 645 57.05 29.06 23.48
CA LYS A 645 57.64 29.09 22.13
C LYS A 645 56.63 28.89 21.02
N GLU A 646 55.64 28.01 21.19
CA GLU A 646 54.62 27.76 20.15
C GLU A 646 53.79 29.01 19.82
N LEU A 647 53.54 29.87 20.82
CA LEU A 647 52.86 31.15 20.65
C LEU A 647 53.72 32.22 19.94
N GLN A 648 55.05 32.07 19.91
CA GLN A 648 55.93 32.99 19.18
C GLN A 648 55.88 32.73 17.67
N THR A 649 55.83 31.46 17.24
CA THR A 649 55.72 31.06 15.83
C THR A 649 54.49 31.63 15.12
N GLN A 650 53.37 31.81 15.83
CA GLN A 650 52.14 32.36 15.26
C GLN A 650 52.22 33.88 14.96
N LEU A 651 53.13 34.60 15.62
CA LEU A 651 53.37 36.02 15.35
C LEU A 651 54.18 36.23 14.06
N GLU A 652 55.10 35.32 13.76
CA GLU A 652 55.97 35.36 12.56
C GLU A 652 55.17 35.17 11.26
N GLU A 653 54.02 34.50 11.30
CA GLU A 653 53.14 34.33 10.15
C GLU A 653 52.43 35.62 9.73
N SER A 654 52.16 36.51 10.69
CA SER A 654 51.60 37.83 10.39
C SER A 654 52.59 38.74 9.66
N VAL A 655 53.91 38.48 9.75
CA VAL A 655 54.95 39.27 9.07
C VAL A 655 55.02 38.94 7.57
N ARG A 656 54.89 37.66 7.19
CA ARG A 656 54.98 37.23 5.78
C ARG A 656 53.90 37.86 4.90
N SER A 657 52.72 38.15 5.47
CA SER A 657 51.63 38.82 4.77
C SER A 657 51.93 40.28 4.36
N LEU A 658 52.90 40.94 5.01
CA LEU A 658 53.38 42.28 4.62
C LEU A 658 54.44 42.25 3.52
N GLU A 659 55.06 41.09 3.24
CA GLU A 659 56.09 40.96 2.21
C GLU A 659 55.48 40.82 0.82
N ALA A 660 54.32 40.15 0.69
CA ALA A 660 53.57 40.04 -0.56
C ALA A 660 53.22 41.41 -1.18
N CYS A 661 52.85 42.40 -0.36
CA CYS A 661 52.56 43.77 -0.83
C CYS A 661 53.78 44.52 -1.40
N ARG A 662 55.02 44.04 -1.22
CA ARG A 662 56.20 44.63 -1.88
C ARG A 662 56.42 44.13 -3.30
N GLU A 663 55.89 42.95 -3.66
CA GLU A 663 56.15 42.36 -4.98
C GLU A 663 55.35 43.05 -6.10
N GLU A 664 54.15 43.58 -5.80
CA GLU A 664 53.38 44.40 -6.74
C GLU A 664 54.08 45.73 -7.09
N GLN A 665 54.84 46.31 -6.16
CA GLN A 665 55.59 47.55 -6.41
C GLN A 665 56.69 47.36 -7.47
N LEU A 666 57.40 46.22 -7.40
CA LEU A 666 58.46 45.84 -8.35
C LEU A 666 57.93 45.54 -9.77
N ALA A 667 56.63 45.30 -9.94
CA ALA A 667 56.03 45.10 -11.26
C ALA A 667 55.94 46.40 -12.08
N MET A 668 55.71 47.54 -11.43
CA MET A 668 55.56 48.83 -12.14
C MET A 668 56.88 49.42 -12.60
N GLU A 669 57.98 49.26 -11.86
CA GLU A 669 59.30 49.78 -12.23
C GLU A 669 59.79 49.19 -13.57
N ARG A 670 59.48 47.92 -13.84
CA ARG A 670 59.80 47.23 -15.11
C ARG A 670 59.13 47.89 -16.32
N ARG A 671 57.99 48.56 -16.15
CA ARG A 671 57.26 49.24 -17.24
C ARG A 671 57.94 50.54 -17.68
N CYS A 672 58.70 51.21 -16.81
CA CYS A 672 59.46 52.41 -17.16
C CYS A 672 60.73 52.10 -17.97
N SER A 673 61.29 50.89 -17.83
CA SER A 673 62.50 50.45 -18.56
C SER A 673 62.31 50.39 -20.09
N LEU A 674 61.11 50.02 -20.56
CA LEU A 674 60.80 49.85 -21.98
C LEU A 674 60.81 51.16 -22.78
N LEU A 675 60.40 52.28 -22.18
CA LEU A 675 60.37 53.60 -22.82
C LEU A 675 61.77 54.20 -23.04
N VAL A 676 62.82 53.62 -22.44
CA VAL A 676 64.22 54.07 -22.63
C VAL A 676 64.86 53.41 -23.86
N SER A 677 64.46 52.19 -24.20
CA SER A 677 64.95 51.48 -25.41
C SER A 677 64.54 52.18 -26.70
N GLU A 678 63.28 52.61 -26.81
CA GLU A 678 62.71 53.23 -28.02
C GLU A 678 63.45 54.52 -28.44
N GLY A 679 64.02 55.25 -27.48
CA GLY A 679 64.81 56.46 -27.78
C GLY A 679 66.11 56.16 -28.54
N ALA A 680 66.78 55.06 -28.26
CA ALA A 680 68.09 54.73 -28.85
C ALA A 680 68.01 54.37 -30.34
N GLU A 681 66.89 53.76 -30.77
CA GLU A 681 66.67 53.36 -32.16
C GLU A 681 66.53 54.58 -33.09
N THR A 682 66.00 55.70 -32.58
CA THR A 682 65.83 56.93 -33.37
C THR A 682 67.17 57.50 -33.87
N CYS A 683 68.22 57.49 -33.04
CA CYS A 683 69.55 57.98 -33.42
C CYS A 683 70.21 57.14 -34.52
N ALA A 684 70.00 55.81 -34.51
CA ALA A 684 70.54 54.92 -35.54
C ALA A 684 69.91 55.16 -36.92
N SER A 685 68.67 55.66 -36.96
CA SER A 685 67.97 55.94 -38.22
C SER A 685 68.61 57.10 -39.02
N LEU A 686 69.22 58.09 -38.34
CA LEU A 686 69.73 59.30 -38.99
C LEU A 686 70.97 59.02 -39.85
N GLU A 687 71.95 58.25 -39.37
CA GLU A 687 73.13 57.86 -40.16
C GLU A 687 72.81 57.01 -41.41
N ILE A 688 71.66 56.34 -41.41
CA ILE A 688 71.18 55.58 -42.57
C ILE A 688 70.68 56.55 -43.66
N THR A 689 70.07 57.68 -43.27
CA THR A 689 69.53 58.65 -44.24
C THR A 689 70.62 59.35 -45.07
N GLU A 690 71.77 59.71 -44.49
CA GLU A 690 72.90 60.28 -45.26
C GLU A 690 73.48 59.29 -46.28
N ARG A 691 73.50 57.99 -45.96
CA ARG A 691 73.92 56.93 -46.88
C ARG A 691 72.90 56.72 -48.00
N SER A 692 71.60 56.81 -47.70
CA SER A 692 70.53 56.73 -48.71
C SER A 692 70.54 57.92 -49.68
N CYS A 693 70.93 59.12 -49.24
CA CYS A 693 70.96 60.31 -50.10
C CYS A 693 71.94 60.14 -51.29
N LYS A 694 73.12 59.55 -51.06
CA LYS A 694 74.08 59.23 -52.14
C LYS A 694 73.67 58.04 -53.00
N ALA A 695 72.88 57.11 -52.47
CA ALA A 695 72.26 56.06 -53.28
C ALA A 695 71.22 56.66 -54.26
N LEU A 696 70.40 57.61 -53.79
CA LEU A 696 69.36 58.28 -54.57
C LEU A 696 69.92 59.09 -55.77
N GLU A 697 71.11 59.69 -55.65
CA GLU A 697 71.78 60.34 -56.79
C GLU A 697 72.19 59.33 -57.89
N MET A 698 72.66 58.15 -57.48
CA MET A 698 73.00 57.07 -58.40
C MET A 698 71.75 56.39 -58.97
N GLU A 699 70.66 56.32 -58.21
CA GLU A 699 69.34 55.91 -58.68
C GLU A 699 68.73 56.94 -59.63
N LEU A 700 69.01 58.24 -59.50
CA LEU A 700 68.57 59.25 -60.46
C LEU A 700 69.20 59.05 -61.84
N GLN A 701 70.45 58.62 -61.91
CA GLN A 701 71.09 58.27 -63.19
C GLN A 701 70.53 56.95 -63.74
N ASN A 702 70.47 55.90 -62.91
CA ASN A 702 69.85 54.62 -63.30
C ASN A 702 68.38 54.78 -63.72
N THR A 703 67.62 55.72 -63.15
CA THR A 703 66.23 55.97 -63.56
C THR A 703 66.12 56.70 -64.88
N ARG A 704 67.10 57.55 -65.28
CA ARG A 704 67.16 58.12 -66.64
C ARG A 704 67.44 57.06 -67.69
N GLU A 705 68.40 56.18 -67.43
CA GLU A 705 68.72 55.05 -68.33
C GLU A 705 67.53 54.08 -68.41
N LYS A 706 66.93 53.73 -67.26
CA LYS A 706 65.65 53.00 -67.23
C LYS A 706 64.51 53.74 -67.91
N LEU A 707 64.49 55.08 -68.01
CA LEU A 707 63.46 55.84 -68.74
C LEU A 707 63.68 55.78 -70.26
N SER A 708 64.94 55.76 -70.70
CA SER A 708 65.29 55.49 -72.10
C SER A 708 64.88 54.07 -72.50
N ASP A 709 65.19 53.09 -71.64
CA ASP A 709 64.76 51.70 -71.85
C ASP A 709 63.24 51.55 -71.71
N LEU A 710 62.57 52.25 -70.79
CA LEU A 710 61.11 52.28 -70.72
C LEU A 710 60.50 52.93 -71.95
N ASN A 711 61.14 53.92 -72.58
CA ASN A 711 60.65 54.51 -73.82
C ASN A 711 60.82 53.56 -75.01
N ASN A 712 61.95 52.87 -75.12
CA ASN A 712 62.18 51.85 -76.15
C ASN A 712 61.24 50.64 -75.95
N GLN A 713 61.10 50.16 -74.71
CA GLN A 713 60.10 49.16 -74.33
C GLN A 713 58.69 49.69 -74.59
N PHE A 714 58.37 50.96 -74.31
CA PHE A 714 57.06 51.53 -74.58
C PHE A 714 56.75 51.57 -76.07
N GLN A 715 57.71 51.84 -76.96
CA GLN A 715 57.49 51.74 -78.42
C GLN A 715 57.37 50.27 -78.91
N LEU A 716 58.14 49.34 -78.32
CA LEU A 716 57.98 47.90 -78.57
C LEU A 716 56.63 47.39 -78.05
N THR A 717 56.19 47.87 -76.88
CA THR A 717 54.88 47.59 -76.29
C THR A 717 53.78 48.32 -77.06
N LEU A 718 54.01 49.49 -77.67
CA LEU A 718 52.99 50.18 -78.49
C LEU A 718 52.80 49.48 -79.84
N SER A 719 53.88 48.97 -80.44
CA SER A 719 53.80 48.16 -81.66
C SER A 719 53.27 46.75 -81.38
N ALA A 720 53.66 46.12 -80.27
CA ALA A 720 53.04 44.89 -79.78
C ALA A 720 51.58 45.11 -79.37
N ARG A 721 51.20 46.26 -78.78
CA ARG A 721 49.81 46.61 -78.44
C ARG A 721 49.01 46.86 -79.70
N ARG A 722 49.55 47.51 -80.73
CA ARG A 722 48.88 47.63 -82.04
C ARG A 722 48.70 46.27 -82.71
N LYS A 723 49.69 45.38 -82.59
CA LYS A 723 49.56 44.01 -83.08
C LYS A 723 48.50 43.25 -82.29
N LEU A 724 48.53 43.33 -80.95
CA LEU A 724 47.50 42.77 -80.06
C LEU A 724 46.14 43.45 -80.22
N GLU A 725 46.03 44.70 -80.68
CA GLU A 725 44.78 45.38 -81.01
C GLU A 725 44.19 44.79 -82.31
N VAL A 726 45.04 44.51 -83.32
CA VAL A 726 44.63 43.81 -84.54
C VAL A 726 44.30 42.34 -84.23
N ASP A 727 45.17 41.63 -83.50
CA ASP A 727 44.96 40.24 -83.09
C ASP A 727 43.72 40.13 -82.17
N LEU A 728 43.45 41.12 -81.31
CA LEU A 728 42.21 41.25 -80.53
C LEU A 728 41.02 41.59 -81.42
N GLN A 729 41.18 42.34 -82.51
CA GLN A 729 40.08 42.66 -83.42
C GLN A 729 39.70 41.43 -84.27
N THR A 730 40.66 40.61 -84.71
CA THR A 730 40.37 39.28 -85.27
C THR A 730 39.86 38.32 -84.21
N LEU A 731 40.40 38.29 -82.99
CA LEU A 731 39.87 37.44 -81.91
C LEU A 731 38.48 37.89 -81.46
N LEU A 732 38.13 39.18 -81.56
CA LEU A 732 36.78 39.69 -81.31
C LEU A 732 35.84 39.28 -82.44
N GLN A 733 36.27 39.33 -83.70
CA GLN A 733 35.47 38.84 -84.82
C GLN A 733 35.30 37.31 -84.77
N GLU A 734 36.37 36.55 -84.54
CA GLU A 734 36.32 35.10 -84.28
C GLU A 734 35.48 34.78 -83.05
N HIS A 735 35.51 35.60 -82.00
CA HIS A 735 34.65 35.46 -80.82
C HIS A 735 33.19 35.88 -81.10
N GLU A 736 32.91 36.80 -82.02
CA GLU A 736 31.55 37.12 -82.47
C GLU A 736 30.99 36.03 -83.40
N GLU A 737 31.83 35.44 -84.26
CA GLU A 737 31.51 34.29 -85.09
C GLU A 737 31.34 33.02 -84.24
N LEU A 738 32.21 32.79 -83.25
CA LEU A 738 32.08 31.73 -82.25
C LEU A 738 30.92 32.00 -81.28
N GLN A 739 30.58 33.25 -80.95
CA GLN A 739 29.35 33.57 -80.23
C GLN A 739 28.12 33.40 -81.12
N GLY A 740 28.21 33.64 -82.43
CA GLY A 740 27.14 33.35 -83.39
C GLY A 740 26.91 31.85 -83.51
N ALA A 741 27.98 31.07 -83.64
CA ALA A 741 27.97 29.61 -83.64
C ALA A 741 27.54 29.04 -82.28
N LEU A 742 27.97 29.63 -81.16
CA LEU A 742 27.58 29.24 -79.80
C LEU A 742 26.15 29.65 -79.48
N ARG A 743 25.63 30.78 -79.97
CA ARG A 743 24.20 31.15 -79.88
C ARG A 743 23.37 30.20 -80.76
N GLY A 744 23.77 29.96 -82.00
CA GLY A 744 23.10 28.98 -82.88
C GLY A 744 23.16 27.54 -82.34
N SER A 745 24.25 27.17 -81.67
CA SER A 745 24.42 25.89 -80.98
C SER A 745 23.62 25.86 -79.67
N MET A 746 23.61 26.94 -78.88
CA MET A 746 22.76 27.11 -77.70
C MET A 746 21.29 27.11 -78.07
N ASP A 747 20.88 27.64 -79.22
CA ASP A 747 19.46 27.69 -79.60
C ASP A 747 19.02 26.38 -80.24
N LYS A 748 19.93 25.66 -80.92
CA LYS A 748 19.74 24.22 -81.24
C LYS A 748 19.72 23.36 -79.97
N SER A 749 20.57 23.66 -78.98
CA SER A 749 20.67 22.92 -77.71
C SER A 749 19.52 23.25 -76.77
N LYS A 750 18.99 24.48 -76.76
CA LYS A 750 17.75 24.88 -76.08
C LYS A 750 16.54 24.29 -76.78
N LYS A 751 16.50 24.26 -78.12
CA LYS A 751 15.44 23.53 -78.85
C LYS A 751 15.48 22.06 -78.51
N ALA A 752 16.62 21.39 -78.73
CA ALA A 752 16.82 20.00 -78.35
C ALA A 752 16.61 19.75 -76.84
N SER A 753 16.93 20.68 -75.95
CA SER A 753 16.68 20.56 -74.50
C SER A 753 15.23 20.88 -74.14
N SER A 754 14.50 21.67 -74.91
CA SER A 754 13.06 21.90 -74.77
C SER A 754 12.26 20.76 -75.39
N GLU A 755 12.81 20.10 -76.41
CA GLU A 755 12.29 18.87 -77.01
C GLU A 755 12.62 17.67 -76.12
N LEU A 756 13.79 17.62 -75.47
CA LEU A 756 14.15 16.62 -74.46
C LEU A 756 13.43 16.87 -73.13
N ALA A 757 13.14 18.13 -72.77
CA ALA A 757 12.26 18.44 -71.65
C ALA A 757 10.79 18.17 -71.99
N ARG A 758 10.33 18.40 -73.22
CA ARG A 758 8.97 18.04 -73.67
C ARG A 758 8.81 16.53 -73.79
N VAL A 759 9.75 15.81 -74.39
CA VAL A 759 9.76 14.34 -74.46
C VAL A 759 10.05 13.74 -73.09
N GLY A 760 10.83 14.41 -72.25
CA GLY A 760 11.05 14.05 -70.85
C GLY A 760 9.80 14.27 -69.99
N GLU A 761 9.02 15.31 -70.25
CA GLU A 761 7.74 15.60 -69.61
C GLU A 761 6.63 14.71 -70.16
N GLU A 762 6.60 14.41 -71.46
CA GLU A 762 5.71 13.43 -72.08
C GLU A 762 6.05 12.02 -71.58
N LEU A 763 7.33 11.68 -71.40
CA LEU A 763 7.76 10.45 -70.75
C LEU A 763 7.47 10.47 -69.24
N ARG A 764 7.54 11.61 -68.55
CA ARG A 764 7.18 11.75 -67.13
C ARG A 764 5.67 11.62 -66.96
N LEU A 765 4.87 12.22 -67.85
CA LEU A 765 3.42 12.12 -67.89
C LEU A 765 2.97 10.73 -68.33
N GLU A 766 3.64 10.07 -69.27
CA GLU A 766 3.36 8.68 -69.64
C GLU A 766 3.84 7.69 -68.57
N GLN A 767 4.93 7.99 -67.85
CA GLN A 767 5.35 7.25 -66.65
C GLN A 767 4.41 7.52 -65.48
N GLU A 768 3.89 8.73 -65.28
CA GLU A 768 2.89 9.03 -64.27
C GLU A 768 1.51 8.49 -64.63
N HIS A 769 1.17 8.42 -65.92
CA HIS A 769 -0.01 7.76 -66.45
C HIS A 769 0.15 6.25 -66.33
N THR A 770 1.31 5.67 -66.63
CA THR A 770 1.61 4.25 -66.39
C THR A 770 1.65 3.93 -64.90
N LEU A 771 2.21 4.80 -64.05
CA LEU A 771 2.20 4.64 -62.59
C LEU A 771 0.83 4.94 -61.99
N HIS A 772 0.00 5.77 -62.62
CA HIS A 772 -1.39 6.00 -62.25
C HIS A 772 -2.23 4.79 -62.67
N MET A 773 -2.08 4.28 -63.88
CA MET A 773 -2.65 3.02 -64.36
C MET A 773 -2.12 1.83 -63.58
N GLU A 774 -0.89 1.84 -63.05
CA GLU A 774 -0.40 0.84 -62.10
C GLU A 774 -0.94 1.07 -60.69
N ARG A 775 -1.22 2.29 -60.24
CA ARG A 775 -1.86 2.55 -58.93
C ARG A 775 -3.36 2.27 -58.97
N VAL A 776 -4.01 2.53 -60.10
CA VAL A 776 -5.40 2.17 -60.41
C VAL A 776 -5.47 0.68 -60.66
N LYS A 777 -4.54 0.06 -61.39
CA LYS A 777 -4.45 -1.41 -61.50
C LYS A 777 -4.11 -2.06 -60.18
N LYS A 778 -3.12 -1.60 -59.41
CA LYS A 778 -2.85 -2.12 -58.05
C LYS A 778 -3.99 -1.83 -57.09
N GLY A 779 -4.74 -0.74 -57.31
CA GLY A 779 -5.95 -0.39 -56.56
C GLY A 779 -7.17 -1.21 -56.96
N LEU A 780 -7.29 -1.63 -58.22
CA LEU A 780 -8.31 -2.52 -58.76
C LEU A 780 -7.96 -3.99 -58.50
N ASP A 781 -6.69 -4.38 -58.57
CA ASP A 781 -6.16 -5.66 -58.12
C ASP A 781 -6.30 -5.75 -56.60
N ALA A 782 -6.07 -4.66 -55.86
CA ALA A 782 -6.34 -4.60 -54.42
C ALA A 782 -7.84 -4.55 -54.12
N GLN A 783 -8.69 -3.90 -54.93
CA GLN A 783 -10.15 -3.97 -54.77
C GLN A 783 -10.72 -5.32 -55.22
N ILE A 784 -10.15 -5.99 -56.22
CA ILE A 784 -10.52 -7.35 -56.62
C ILE A 784 -10.02 -8.33 -55.57
N LYS A 785 -8.85 -8.08 -54.96
CA LYS A 785 -8.33 -8.91 -53.86
C LYS A 785 -9.00 -8.62 -52.54
N ASP A 786 -9.45 -7.39 -52.26
CA ASP A 786 -10.27 -7.00 -51.11
C ASP A 786 -11.72 -7.45 -51.30
N MET A 787 -12.29 -7.38 -52.50
CA MET A 787 -13.59 -7.97 -52.82
C MET A 787 -13.52 -9.50 -52.91
N SER A 788 -12.39 -10.09 -53.28
CA SER A 788 -12.16 -11.55 -53.22
C SER A 788 -11.90 -11.99 -51.79
N THR A 789 -11.14 -11.26 -50.96
CA THR A 789 -11.02 -11.58 -49.54
C THR A 789 -12.30 -11.26 -48.79
N ARG A 790 -13.11 -10.27 -49.20
CA ARG A 790 -14.47 -10.06 -48.68
C ARG A 790 -15.46 -11.09 -49.22
N LEU A 791 -15.24 -11.68 -50.39
CA LEU A 791 -16.01 -12.83 -50.87
C LEU A 791 -15.61 -14.07 -50.09
N ASP A 792 -14.32 -14.38 -49.98
CA ASP A 792 -13.76 -15.43 -49.14
C ASP A 792 -14.14 -15.22 -47.66
N GLU A 793 -14.20 -13.98 -47.16
CA GLU A 793 -14.63 -13.66 -45.79
C GLU A 793 -16.14 -13.63 -45.63
N ALA A 794 -16.93 -13.27 -46.65
CA ALA A 794 -18.38 -13.41 -46.64
C ALA A 794 -18.79 -14.88 -46.78
N GLU A 795 -18.05 -15.69 -47.53
CA GLU A 795 -18.19 -17.15 -47.61
C GLU A 795 -17.65 -17.80 -46.34
N GLN A 796 -16.51 -17.36 -45.79
CA GLN A 796 -16.03 -17.81 -44.47
C GLN A 796 -16.94 -17.30 -43.34
N MET A 797 -17.68 -16.19 -43.48
CA MET A 797 -18.70 -15.76 -42.52
C MET A 797 -20.05 -16.40 -42.80
N ALA A 798 -20.36 -16.83 -44.02
CA ALA A 798 -21.49 -17.72 -44.31
C ALA A 798 -21.20 -19.16 -43.86
N LEU A 799 -19.93 -19.57 -43.81
CA LEU A 799 -19.49 -20.89 -43.35
C LEU A 799 -19.16 -20.91 -41.85
N LYS A 800 -18.61 -19.85 -41.25
CA LYS A 800 -18.39 -19.72 -39.79
C LYS A 800 -19.59 -19.14 -39.09
N GLY A 801 -20.30 -18.19 -39.69
CA GLY A 801 -21.61 -17.73 -39.24
C GLY A 801 -22.67 -18.79 -39.52
N GLY A 802 -22.65 -19.46 -40.67
CA GLY A 802 -23.43 -20.67 -40.90
C GLY A 802 -23.09 -21.77 -39.91
N LYS A 803 -21.81 -22.12 -39.67
CA LYS A 803 -21.44 -23.06 -38.60
C LYS A 803 -21.76 -22.56 -37.19
N LYS A 804 -21.77 -21.25 -36.89
CA LYS A 804 -22.20 -20.72 -35.59
C LYS A 804 -23.71 -20.66 -35.44
N ILE A 805 -24.47 -20.47 -36.52
CA ILE A 805 -25.93 -20.55 -36.55
C ILE A 805 -26.34 -22.01 -36.48
N ILE A 806 -25.71 -22.89 -37.24
CA ILE A 806 -25.86 -24.35 -37.14
C ILE A 806 -25.45 -24.82 -35.74
N GLN A 807 -24.29 -24.46 -35.18
CA GLN A 807 -23.94 -24.80 -33.80
C GLN A 807 -24.86 -24.16 -32.75
N LYS A 808 -25.48 -22.99 -33.02
CA LYS A 808 -26.53 -22.43 -32.16
C LYS A 808 -27.89 -23.07 -32.39
N LEU A 809 -28.14 -23.75 -33.51
CA LEU A 809 -29.37 -24.48 -33.81
C LEU A 809 -29.26 -25.95 -33.39
N GLU A 810 -28.11 -26.59 -33.54
CA GLU A 810 -27.71 -27.87 -32.92
C GLU A 810 -27.56 -27.70 -31.40
N GLY A 811 -27.03 -26.56 -30.97
CA GLY A 811 -26.99 -26.12 -29.57
C GLY A 811 -28.41 -25.96 -29.04
N LYS A 812 -29.24 -25.12 -29.67
CA LYS A 812 -30.66 -24.99 -29.32
C LYS A 812 -31.47 -26.27 -29.49
N VAL A 813 -31.13 -27.16 -30.40
CA VAL A 813 -31.79 -28.47 -30.53
C VAL A 813 -31.38 -29.35 -29.36
N LYS A 814 -30.11 -29.40 -28.96
CA LYS A 814 -29.66 -30.11 -27.75
C LYS A 814 -30.17 -29.49 -26.46
N GLU A 815 -30.29 -28.16 -26.40
CA GLU A 815 -30.90 -27.43 -25.29
C GLU A 815 -32.41 -27.70 -25.26
N MET A 816 -33.12 -27.65 -26.39
CA MET A 816 -34.55 -28.02 -26.48
C MET A 816 -34.79 -29.52 -26.27
N GLU A 817 -33.85 -30.39 -26.61
CA GLU A 817 -33.88 -31.84 -26.33
C GLU A 817 -33.63 -32.10 -24.85
N LEU A 818 -32.65 -31.42 -24.23
CA LEU A 818 -32.40 -31.47 -22.79
C LEU A 818 -33.52 -30.80 -21.99
N GLU A 819 -34.11 -29.71 -22.48
CA GLU A 819 -35.28 -29.07 -21.91
C GLU A 819 -36.49 -29.98 -22.05
N LEU A 820 -36.76 -30.55 -23.22
CA LEU A 820 -37.84 -31.53 -23.43
C LEU A 820 -37.64 -32.80 -22.59
N ASP A 821 -36.41 -33.30 -22.43
CA ASP A 821 -36.11 -34.47 -21.60
C ASP A 821 -36.16 -34.11 -20.11
N SER A 822 -35.77 -32.89 -19.73
CA SER A 822 -35.99 -32.33 -18.39
C SER A 822 -37.47 -32.08 -18.10
N GLU A 823 -38.27 -31.73 -19.11
CA GLU A 823 -39.69 -31.42 -18.97
C GLU A 823 -40.53 -32.69 -19.07
N GLN A 824 -40.08 -33.72 -19.79
CA GLN A 824 -40.60 -35.08 -19.64
C GLN A 824 -40.27 -35.64 -18.25
N LYS A 825 -39.10 -35.33 -17.67
CA LYS A 825 -38.77 -35.67 -16.28
C LYS A 825 -39.64 -34.87 -15.29
N ARG A 826 -39.75 -33.54 -15.41
CA ARG A 826 -40.63 -32.68 -14.59
C ARG A 826 -42.09 -33.08 -14.76
N HIS A 827 -42.56 -33.45 -15.95
CA HIS A 827 -43.92 -33.94 -16.18
C HIS A 827 -44.12 -35.36 -15.61
N ALA A 828 -43.13 -36.25 -15.69
CA ALA A 828 -43.20 -37.55 -15.02
C ALA A 828 -43.18 -37.43 -13.50
N GLU A 829 -42.44 -36.46 -12.96
CA GLU A 829 -42.40 -36.13 -11.53
C GLU A 829 -43.63 -35.37 -11.07
N ALA A 830 -44.19 -34.47 -11.89
CA ALA A 830 -45.47 -33.83 -11.69
C ALA A 830 -46.59 -34.87 -11.71
N VAL A 831 -46.62 -35.83 -12.64
CA VAL A 831 -47.59 -36.93 -12.65
C VAL A 831 -47.39 -37.87 -11.45
N LYS A 832 -46.15 -38.16 -11.02
CA LYS A 832 -45.90 -38.90 -9.76
C LYS A 832 -46.39 -38.12 -8.54
N THR A 833 -46.19 -36.81 -8.51
CA THR A 833 -46.57 -35.92 -7.39
C THR A 833 -48.06 -35.65 -7.36
N LEU A 834 -48.70 -35.50 -8.52
CA LEU A 834 -50.14 -35.38 -8.70
C LEU A 834 -50.81 -36.70 -8.31
N ARG A 835 -50.28 -37.87 -8.70
CA ARG A 835 -50.75 -39.17 -8.18
C ARG A 835 -50.54 -39.36 -6.67
N LYS A 836 -49.47 -38.81 -6.08
CA LYS A 836 -49.30 -38.77 -4.61
C LYS A 836 -50.31 -37.83 -3.96
N ASN A 837 -50.57 -36.67 -4.57
CA ASN A 837 -51.53 -35.69 -4.09
C ASN A 837 -52.98 -36.15 -4.29
N GLU A 838 -53.30 -36.93 -5.32
CA GLU A 838 -54.60 -37.61 -5.50
C GLU A 838 -54.84 -38.66 -4.42
N ARG A 839 -53.82 -39.44 -4.05
CA ARG A 839 -53.89 -40.37 -2.90
C ARG A 839 -54.09 -39.57 -1.62
N ARG A 840 -53.25 -38.58 -1.36
CA ARG A 840 -53.35 -37.72 -0.17
C ARG A 840 -54.67 -36.94 -0.11
N LEU A 841 -55.25 -36.55 -1.25
CA LEU A 841 -56.55 -35.90 -1.34
C LEU A 841 -57.68 -36.92 -1.06
N LYS A 842 -57.58 -38.16 -1.53
CA LYS A 842 -58.53 -39.23 -1.19
C LYS A 842 -58.42 -39.64 0.28
N GLU A 843 -57.21 -39.70 0.84
CA GLU A 843 -56.94 -39.90 2.25
C GLU A 843 -57.50 -38.74 3.10
N LEU A 844 -57.29 -37.48 2.69
CA LEU A 844 -57.85 -36.30 3.36
C LEU A 844 -59.37 -36.16 3.18
N LEU A 845 -59.95 -36.59 2.06
CA LEU A 845 -61.39 -36.65 1.87
C LEU A 845 -62.01 -37.75 2.74
N PHE A 846 -61.39 -38.93 2.81
CA PHE A 846 -61.84 -40.01 3.70
C PHE A 846 -61.72 -39.59 5.17
N GLN A 847 -60.60 -38.97 5.56
CA GLN A 847 -60.40 -38.39 6.89
C GLN A 847 -61.43 -37.28 7.16
N SER A 848 -61.70 -36.37 6.22
CA SER A 848 -62.72 -35.33 6.38
C SER A 848 -64.14 -35.90 6.47
N GLU A 849 -64.44 -37.00 5.77
CA GLU A 849 -65.71 -37.70 5.89
C GLU A 849 -65.83 -38.43 7.23
N GLU A 850 -64.76 -39.05 7.72
CA GLU A 850 -64.74 -39.73 9.02
C GLU A 850 -64.77 -38.71 10.18
N ASP A 851 -64.06 -37.60 10.06
CA ASP A 851 -64.11 -36.47 10.98
C ASP A 851 -65.48 -35.78 10.96
N GLN A 852 -66.15 -35.64 9.81
CA GLN A 852 -67.55 -35.21 9.76
C GLN A 852 -68.48 -36.21 10.43
N LYS A 853 -68.33 -37.52 10.19
CA LYS A 853 -69.12 -38.57 10.85
C LYS A 853 -68.89 -38.56 12.37
N ASN A 854 -67.65 -38.32 12.82
CA ASN A 854 -67.29 -38.19 14.23
C ASN A 854 -67.76 -36.87 14.84
N GLN A 855 -67.69 -35.75 14.12
CA GLN A 855 -68.24 -34.46 14.54
C GLN A 855 -69.76 -34.54 14.67
N HIS A 856 -70.46 -35.26 13.79
CA HIS A 856 -71.91 -35.44 13.88
C HIS A 856 -72.29 -36.37 15.05
N ARG A 857 -71.57 -37.48 15.24
CA ARG A 857 -71.68 -38.31 16.47
C ARG A 857 -71.42 -37.50 17.74
N MET A 858 -70.48 -36.57 17.71
CA MET A 858 -70.12 -35.72 18.84
C MET A 858 -71.14 -34.59 19.04
N GLN A 859 -71.77 -34.06 17.99
CA GLN A 859 -72.94 -33.18 18.07
C GLN A 859 -74.13 -33.93 18.69
N GLU A 860 -74.48 -35.13 18.21
CA GLU A 860 -75.52 -35.96 18.83
C GLU A 860 -75.21 -36.23 20.32
N LEU A 861 -73.95 -36.51 20.66
CA LEU A 861 -73.54 -36.72 22.05
C LEU A 861 -73.66 -35.44 22.88
N VAL A 862 -73.25 -34.29 22.34
CA VAL A 862 -73.41 -32.98 22.98
C VAL A 862 -74.88 -32.63 23.16
N GLU A 863 -75.76 -32.89 22.19
CA GLU A 863 -77.21 -32.67 22.34
C GLU A 863 -77.83 -33.62 23.37
N ARG A 864 -77.47 -34.91 23.36
CA ARG A 864 -77.88 -35.87 24.41
C ARG A 864 -77.39 -35.44 25.80
N LEU A 865 -76.17 -34.93 25.90
CA LEU A 865 -75.60 -34.42 27.15
C LEU A 865 -76.23 -33.08 27.58
N GLN A 866 -76.52 -32.15 26.66
CA GLN A 866 -77.24 -30.91 26.96
C GLN A 866 -78.69 -31.17 27.39
N ASN A 867 -79.36 -32.14 26.78
CA ASN A 867 -80.71 -32.54 27.18
C ASN A 867 -80.70 -33.25 28.55
N LYS A 868 -79.69 -34.09 28.84
CA LYS A 868 -79.44 -34.59 30.21
C LYS A 868 -79.10 -33.46 31.19
N LEU A 869 -78.31 -32.47 30.80
CA LEU A 869 -77.95 -31.32 31.63
C LEU A 869 -79.19 -30.45 31.94
N LYS A 870 -80.09 -30.24 30.98
CA LYS A 870 -81.39 -29.58 31.19
C LYS A 870 -82.30 -30.38 32.13
N ALA A 871 -82.30 -31.71 32.01
CA ALA A 871 -83.04 -32.59 32.93
C ALA A 871 -82.46 -32.54 34.36
N TYR A 872 -81.14 -32.67 34.50
CA TYR A 872 -80.47 -32.55 35.81
C TYR A 872 -80.59 -31.15 36.40
N LYS A 873 -80.54 -30.08 35.60
CA LYS A 873 -80.82 -28.72 36.09
C LYS A 873 -82.22 -28.63 36.70
N ARG A 874 -83.27 -29.10 36.00
CA ARG A 874 -84.61 -29.18 36.58
C ARG A 874 -84.70 -30.03 37.84
N GLN A 875 -83.94 -31.12 37.90
CA GLN A 875 -83.90 -31.99 39.08
C GLN A 875 -83.17 -31.35 40.27
N VAL A 876 -82.14 -30.53 40.01
CA VAL A 876 -81.46 -29.70 41.02
C VAL A 876 -82.33 -28.53 41.43
N GLU A 877 -82.96 -27.81 40.50
CA GLU A 877 -83.91 -26.72 40.76
C GLU A 877 -85.06 -27.22 41.65
N GLN A 878 -85.65 -28.38 41.36
CA GLN A 878 -86.66 -29.03 42.21
C GLN A 878 -86.11 -29.47 43.58
N ALA A 879 -84.86 -29.94 43.65
CA ALA A 879 -84.22 -30.28 44.92
C ALA A 879 -83.88 -29.03 45.75
N GLU A 880 -83.54 -27.91 45.12
CA GLU A 880 -83.30 -26.61 45.74
C GLU A 880 -84.61 -25.97 46.21
N GLU A 881 -85.71 -26.06 45.46
CA GLU A 881 -87.04 -25.67 45.94
C GLU A 881 -87.44 -26.50 47.17
N GLN A 882 -87.28 -27.83 47.12
CA GLN A 882 -87.57 -28.73 48.23
C GLN A 882 -86.67 -28.45 49.45
N ALA A 883 -85.38 -28.15 49.23
CA ALA A 883 -84.42 -27.78 50.26
C ALA A 883 -84.76 -26.41 50.87
N ASN A 884 -85.08 -25.41 50.07
CA ASN A 884 -85.49 -24.08 50.54
C ASN A 884 -86.82 -24.14 51.31
N MET A 885 -87.79 -24.96 50.88
CA MET A 885 -89.00 -25.24 51.68
C MET A 885 -88.68 -25.86 53.03
N ASN A 886 -87.73 -26.78 53.11
CA ASN A 886 -87.30 -27.38 54.38
C ASN A 886 -86.44 -26.43 55.23
N LEU A 887 -85.65 -25.56 54.62
CA LEU A 887 -84.84 -24.55 55.30
C LEU A 887 -85.70 -23.39 55.82
N ALA A 888 -86.80 -23.05 55.14
CA ALA A 888 -87.85 -22.16 55.64
C ALA A 888 -88.59 -22.75 56.86
N LYS A 889 -88.93 -24.06 56.83
CA LYS A 889 -89.45 -24.78 58.01
C LYS A 889 -88.43 -24.77 59.15
N TYR A 890 -87.15 -25.04 58.86
CA TYR A 890 -86.08 -25.06 59.84
C TYR A 890 -85.90 -23.69 60.51
N ARG A 891 -85.87 -22.60 59.74
CA ARG A 891 -85.86 -21.23 60.29
C ARG A 891 -87.08 -20.99 61.19
N LYS A 892 -88.28 -21.42 60.80
CA LYS A 892 -89.46 -21.30 61.67
C LYS A 892 -89.29 -22.05 63.00
N THR A 893 -88.75 -23.28 62.97
CA THR A 893 -88.47 -24.04 64.20
C THR A 893 -87.28 -23.50 65.02
N VAL A 894 -86.35 -22.76 64.40
CA VAL A 894 -85.28 -22.04 65.12
C VAL A 894 -85.85 -20.80 65.79
N ASN A 895 -86.64 -19.97 65.09
CA ASN A 895 -87.34 -18.85 65.73
C ASN A 895 -88.24 -19.30 66.91
N GLU A 896 -88.92 -20.45 66.79
CA GLU A 896 -89.70 -21.06 67.89
C GLU A 896 -88.83 -21.60 69.05
N LEU A 897 -87.54 -21.83 68.81
CA LEU A 897 -86.53 -22.18 69.82
C LEU A 897 -85.94 -20.92 70.46
N ASP A 898 -85.57 -19.91 69.67
CA ASP A 898 -85.06 -18.62 70.14
C ASP A 898 -86.10 -17.94 71.07
N ASP A 899 -87.39 -17.95 70.66
CA ASP A 899 -88.53 -17.55 71.49
C ASP A 899 -88.59 -18.30 72.83
N ALA A 900 -88.06 -19.53 72.92
CA ALA A 900 -88.02 -20.34 74.13
C ALA A 900 -86.75 -20.11 74.96
N GLU A 901 -85.61 -19.83 74.32
CA GLU A 901 -84.36 -19.46 74.98
C GLU A 901 -84.45 -18.07 75.62
N GLU A 902 -85.06 -17.06 74.98
CA GLU A 902 -85.35 -15.77 75.63
C GLU A 902 -86.22 -15.93 76.90
N ARG A 903 -87.18 -16.87 76.88
CA ARG A 903 -88.00 -17.22 78.06
C ARG A 903 -87.19 -17.92 79.16
N ALA A 904 -86.13 -18.65 78.82
CA ALA A 904 -85.21 -19.27 79.78
C ALA A 904 -84.27 -18.21 80.41
N ASP A 905 -83.66 -17.34 79.59
CA ASP A 905 -82.78 -16.25 80.03
C ASP A 905 -83.49 -15.28 80.99
N ILE A 906 -84.77 -14.97 80.73
CA ILE A 906 -85.59 -14.17 81.65
C ILE A 906 -85.67 -14.86 83.04
N ALA A 907 -85.82 -16.19 83.10
CA ALA A 907 -85.86 -16.95 84.34
C ALA A 907 -84.49 -17.05 85.03
N GLU A 908 -83.39 -17.26 84.28
CA GLU A 908 -82.03 -17.26 84.83
C GLU A 908 -81.63 -15.89 85.38
N SER A 909 -82.00 -14.80 84.70
CA SER A 909 -81.76 -13.42 85.17
C SER A 909 -82.50 -13.11 86.48
N ALA A 910 -83.67 -13.72 86.71
CA ALA A 910 -84.45 -13.59 87.93
C ALA A 910 -83.81 -14.37 89.09
N LEU A 911 -83.32 -15.59 88.85
CA LEU A 911 -82.63 -16.40 89.86
C LEU A 911 -81.27 -15.80 90.26
N THR A 912 -80.52 -15.29 89.29
CA THR A 912 -79.18 -14.70 89.50
C THR A 912 -79.24 -13.46 90.42
N LYS A 913 -80.33 -12.68 90.37
CA LYS A 913 -80.56 -11.52 91.25
C LYS A 913 -80.84 -11.87 92.71
N ILE A 914 -81.12 -13.14 93.04
CA ILE A 914 -81.52 -13.55 94.40
C ILE A 914 -80.37 -14.23 95.19
N ARG A 915 -79.38 -14.84 94.51
CA ARG A 915 -78.31 -15.61 95.19
C ARG A 915 -76.98 -14.86 95.40
N THR A 916 -76.86 -13.61 94.95
CA THR A 916 -75.73 -12.70 95.28
C THR A 916 -75.70 -12.24 96.76
N LYS A 917 -76.36 -12.98 97.67
CA LYS A 917 -76.57 -12.60 99.07
C LYS A 917 -76.37 -13.73 100.09
N ASN A 918 -75.51 -14.73 99.81
CA ASN A 918 -74.86 -15.53 100.87
C ASN A 918 -73.58 -16.29 100.45
N ARG A 919 -72.43 -15.64 100.66
CA ARG A 919 -71.14 -16.16 101.17
C ARG A 919 -70.87 -17.69 101.16
N GLY A 920 -70.06 -18.14 100.19
CA GLY A 920 -68.74 -18.75 100.48
C GLY A 920 -68.50 -20.27 100.28
N SER A 921 -67.20 -20.58 100.16
CA SER A 921 -66.51 -21.89 100.32
C SER A 921 -66.29 -22.82 99.11
N PHE A 922 -64.99 -23.04 98.79
CA PHE A 922 -64.31 -24.25 98.27
C PHE A 922 -64.94 -25.16 97.18
N GLY A 923 -64.12 -25.49 96.16
CA GLY A 923 -63.65 -26.90 96.06
C GLY A 923 -63.88 -27.74 94.77
N LYS A 924 -63.10 -27.50 93.72
CA LYS A 924 -62.28 -28.53 93.00
C LYS A 924 -62.93 -29.90 92.61
N GLY A 925 -63.33 -30.06 91.34
CA GLY A 925 -63.55 -31.34 90.63
C GLY A 925 -63.75 -31.08 89.12
N HIS A 926 -63.08 -31.76 88.17
CA HIS A 926 -63.04 -33.19 87.78
C HIS A 926 -64.25 -33.67 86.96
N SER A 927 -64.00 -33.90 85.65
CA SER A 927 -64.66 -34.91 84.79
C SER A 927 -66.21 -34.82 84.67
N SER A 928 -66.98 -35.71 84.01
CA SER A 928 -66.69 -36.83 83.09
C SER A 928 -67.92 -37.12 82.20
N GLY A 929 -67.74 -37.42 80.91
CA GLY A 929 -68.72 -38.14 80.07
C GLY A 929 -70.17 -37.63 80.14
N TYR A 930 -71.19 -38.48 80.02
CA TYR A 930 -71.25 -39.92 79.65
C TYR A 930 -72.24 -40.05 78.47
N SER A 931 -71.92 -40.77 77.37
CA SER A 931 -72.14 -42.22 77.15
C SER A 931 -73.63 -42.60 77.00
N THR A 932 -74.11 -43.68 76.37
CA THR A 932 -73.59 -45.00 75.89
C THR A 932 -74.71 -45.62 74.98
N PRO A 933 -74.68 -46.88 74.45
CA PRO A 933 -73.62 -47.92 74.37
C PRO A 933 -73.43 -48.64 72.99
N TYR A 934 -72.50 -49.61 72.98
CA TYR A 934 -72.30 -50.76 72.07
C TYR A 934 -73.55 -51.68 71.87
N PRO A 935 -73.58 -52.73 71.00
CA PRO A 935 -72.53 -53.43 70.19
C PRO A 935 -72.89 -53.56 68.66
N GLY A 936 -72.28 -54.37 67.75
CA GLY A 936 -71.08 -55.23 67.70
C GLY A 936 -71.22 -56.48 66.75
N MET A 937 -70.12 -57.20 66.45
CA MET A 937 -70.00 -58.42 65.57
C MET A 937 -70.24 -58.22 64.04
N VAL A 938 -69.63 -58.95 63.07
CA VAL A 938 -68.63 -60.05 63.05
C VAL A 938 -67.81 -60.12 61.71
N ARG A 939 -66.54 -60.61 61.78
CA ARG A 939 -65.60 -61.18 60.75
C ARG A 939 -65.61 -60.78 59.24
N SER A 940 -64.44 -60.27 58.78
CA SER A 940 -63.41 -60.86 57.85
C SER A 940 -63.78 -61.56 56.51
N PRO A 941 -62.87 -61.75 55.49
CA PRO A 941 -61.40 -61.53 55.50
C PRO A 941 -60.70 -60.95 54.20
N SER A 942 -59.52 -60.31 54.39
CA SER A 942 -58.25 -60.44 53.59
C SER A 942 -58.10 -59.89 52.12
N PRO A 943 -56.86 -59.70 51.58
CA PRO A 943 -55.65 -59.05 52.19
C PRO A 943 -54.65 -58.31 51.20
N VAL A 944 -53.60 -57.64 51.75
CA VAL A 944 -52.30 -57.17 51.12
C VAL A 944 -52.38 -56.02 50.07
N GLY A 945 -51.44 -55.05 49.91
CA GLY A 945 -50.17 -54.63 50.60
C GLY A 945 -49.43 -53.55 49.74
N SER A 946 -48.76 -52.51 50.29
CA SER A 946 -47.32 -52.43 50.74
C SER A 946 -46.27 -52.56 49.61
N GLU A 947 -45.11 -51.87 49.50
CA GLU A 947 -44.40 -50.69 50.08
C GLU A 947 -43.44 -50.16 48.94
N GLY A 948 -42.65 -49.06 48.93
CA GLY A 948 -42.38 -47.93 49.82
C GLY A 948 -40.95 -47.32 49.60
N ARG A 949 -40.67 -46.11 50.14
CA ARG A 949 -39.35 -45.40 50.23
C ARG A 949 -38.75 -44.86 48.90
N GLY A 950 -37.91 -43.81 48.86
CA GLY A 950 -37.43 -42.81 49.84
C GLY A 950 -36.79 -41.59 49.09
N HIS A 951 -36.88 -40.32 49.52
CA HIS A 951 -36.16 -39.62 50.62
C HIS A 951 -34.62 -39.58 50.50
N LYS A 952 -33.87 -38.48 50.72
CA LYS A 952 -34.05 -36.99 50.64
C LYS A 952 -32.69 -36.30 51.00
N ILE A 953 -32.62 -34.94 51.06
CA ILE A 953 -31.50 -34.08 51.57
C ILE A 953 -30.35 -33.83 50.55
N LEU A 954 -29.69 -32.66 50.43
CA LEU A 954 -30.05 -31.21 50.37
C LEU A 954 -28.77 -30.37 50.05
N ASN A 955 -28.88 -29.03 49.90
CA ASN A 955 -27.89 -28.05 49.37
C ASN A 955 -27.89 -28.02 47.82
N ASP A 956 -28.50 -27.08 47.09
CA ASP A 956 -29.02 -25.71 47.35
C ASP A 956 -28.00 -24.58 47.13
N ASP A 957 -28.45 -23.46 46.52
CA ASP A 957 -27.72 -22.31 45.96
C ASP A 957 -26.69 -22.60 44.83
N ASN A 958 -26.53 -21.83 43.74
CA ASN A 958 -27.34 -20.80 43.03
C ASN A 958 -26.68 -20.65 41.62
N GLU A 959 -27.19 -20.10 40.51
CA GLU A 959 -28.41 -19.34 40.14
C GLU A 959 -28.75 -19.57 38.64
N SER A 960 -30.00 -19.33 38.21
CA SER A 960 -30.35 -18.60 36.96
C SER A 960 -31.83 -18.76 36.56
N VAL A 961 -32.42 -17.73 35.92
CA VAL A 961 -33.78 -17.73 35.34
C VAL A 961 -33.80 -16.94 34.04
N SER A 962 -34.43 -17.47 32.98
CA SER A 962 -34.88 -16.74 31.78
C SER A 962 -35.92 -17.63 31.06
N SER A 963 -37.18 -17.24 30.80
CA SER A 963 -37.71 -16.17 29.93
C SER A 963 -37.45 -16.39 28.43
N LEU A 964 -38.27 -15.91 27.46
CA LEU A 964 -39.72 -15.99 27.20
C LEU A 964 -40.03 -15.04 26.01
N ILE A 965 -40.33 -15.57 24.80
CA ILE A 965 -41.05 -14.86 23.68
C ILE A 965 -40.22 -13.69 23.02
N PRO A 966 -40.50 -13.11 21.81
CA PRO A 966 -41.41 -13.40 20.67
C PRO A 966 -40.75 -13.48 19.25
N ALA A 967 -41.62 -13.55 18.21
CA ALA A 967 -41.59 -12.73 16.96
C ALA A 967 -40.84 -13.15 15.68
N TYR A 968 -41.65 -13.60 14.69
CA TYR A 968 -41.90 -12.98 13.36
C TYR A 968 -40.78 -12.59 12.37
N LEU A 969 -41.13 -12.80 11.09
CA LEU A 969 -40.48 -12.34 9.85
C LEU A 969 -39.13 -12.99 9.51
N ASP A 970 -39.21 -14.16 8.87
CA ASP A 970 -38.42 -14.34 7.65
C ASP A 970 -39.25 -15.06 6.56
N SER A 971 -39.39 -14.39 5.42
CA SER A 971 -40.08 -14.88 4.22
C SER A 971 -39.46 -14.19 3.02
N LEU A 972 -39.40 -14.91 1.88
CA LEU A 972 -38.62 -14.56 0.69
C LEU A 972 -37.09 -14.60 0.86
N LYS A 973 -36.53 -15.82 0.81
CA LYS A 973 -35.28 -16.10 0.05
C LYS A 973 -35.14 -17.58 -0.33
N LYS A 974 -36.07 -18.05 -1.16
CA LYS A 974 -35.94 -19.31 -1.92
C LYS A 974 -36.27 -19.10 -3.40
N LEU A 975 -35.49 -18.21 -4.02
CA LEU A 975 -35.42 -17.92 -5.46
C LEU A 975 -34.07 -17.25 -5.69
N MET A 976 -33.55 -17.32 -6.93
CA MET A 976 -32.19 -16.92 -7.33
C MET A 976 -31.08 -17.81 -6.73
N VAL A 977 -30.91 -18.98 -7.36
CA VAL A 977 -29.60 -19.31 -7.91
C VAL A 977 -29.68 -18.95 -9.39
N ASP A 978 -28.96 -17.90 -9.77
CA ASP A 978 -28.18 -17.76 -10.99
C ASP A 978 -26.78 -17.28 -10.53
#